data_AF-A0A1N6FX09-F1
#
_entry.id   AF-A0A1N6FX09-F1
#
_cell.length_a   1.000
_cell.length_b   1.000
_cell.length_c   1.000
_cell.angle_alpha   90.00
_cell.angle_beta   90.00
_cell.angle_gamma   90.00
#
_symmetry.space_group_name_H-M   'P 1'
#
loop_
_entity.id
_entity.type
_entity.pdbx_description
1 polymer ?
#
loop_
_entity_poly.entity_id
_entity_poly.type
_entity_poly.pdbx_seq_one_letter_code
_entity_poly.pdbx_strand_id
1 'polypeptide(L)'
;MYIDKEDLDELEFPQLLAEIAPFAYSPKTRDKILELRPMEIDEAEVSLKKTSEYLSSFESSNAIPFNEYEDIENELKVMLIENYRLENVAFIKIKTLTEQIGKLQKFFPTMPETFPNLIQDVSALEFRKEIIDKVDKVFNRFGEVKSEASPILKELRTQIQHAKKAITENFNRALFNYGQSEFLDDIRETIIDDQRVLAVKSAYKKRVAGRVLGLSKTGSITYMQPDSVVKHYFKLKEDQEEEKKEIDKILRKLTAELAEFQPQLWRYQMYIFDLDLTRAKAKFAELVNGVLPKINRHRTLKLREAFHPLLFLRNKSENKTIFPQSLSLTDHNRIICISGPNAGGKSITLKTVGLLQLMIQSGILVPTHPKSEMFFFDKIMTDIGDNQSIENHLSTYSSRLKKMGGIIREADAETLLLIDEFGTGSDPELGGALAESFLEFFYDKKSFAIITTHYTNIKLVVEELPNAQNAAMLFNEETLEPMYKLEIGQAGSSFTFEVAEKNKIPRFIIHSAKKKVEHDIVNLDKTIVKLQQEKYEVEKLKTDLAERKESVEDKRDNLQKLNEQLQQKLFNFQKLYEDEHRKLQFGTKIESFIDSYVKGKSRKDVVKDFVKILEQEKFRKIGADKDETKRLQVVKRKITQQLKKEEVIEKITETNEKIEEKRKVDRAVWMKEGQRVRITGSTSVGTIEKISRNKVTVNYGTFKTMIDADELERI
;
A
#
# COMPACT_ATOMS: atom_id res chain seq x y z
N MET A 1 14.99 -11.84 5.11
CA MET A 1 13.83 -12.57 5.70
C MET A 1 13.94 -14.07 5.41
N TYR A 2 13.71 -14.92 6.40
CA TYR A 2 13.64 -16.38 6.24
C TYR A 2 12.19 -16.80 5.97
N ILE A 3 11.98 -17.42 4.82
CA ILE A 3 10.75 -18.12 4.44
C ILE A 3 11.12 -19.27 3.51
N ASP A 4 10.52 -20.43 3.71
CA ASP A 4 10.78 -21.59 2.86
C ASP A 4 9.86 -21.61 1.62
N LYS A 5 10.09 -22.58 0.73
CA LYS A 5 9.29 -22.69 -0.50
C LYS A 5 7.86 -23.16 -0.20
N GLU A 6 7.67 -24.00 0.81
CA GLU A 6 6.37 -24.56 1.18
C GLU A 6 5.45 -23.44 1.70
N ASP A 7 5.97 -22.56 2.55
CA ASP A 7 5.25 -21.40 3.09
C ASP A 7 4.87 -20.38 2.00
N LEU A 8 5.72 -20.20 0.98
CA LEU A 8 5.39 -19.38 -0.20
C LEU A 8 4.24 -19.98 -1.02
N ASP A 9 4.25 -21.30 -1.20
CA ASP A 9 3.22 -22.03 -1.93
C ASP A 9 1.88 -22.01 -1.15
N GLU A 10 1.92 -22.22 0.18
CA GLU A 10 0.75 -22.14 1.07
C GLU A 10 0.08 -20.76 1.06
N LEU A 11 0.89 -19.69 0.95
CA LEU A 11 0.41 -18.30 0.85
C LEU A 11 0.08 -17.85 -0.57
N GLU A 12 0.15 -18.75 -1.55
CA GLU A 12 -0.18 -18.47 -2.96
C GLU A 12 0.69 -17.38 -3.60
N PHE A 13 1.91 -17.19 -3.11
CA PHE A 13 2.81 -16.14 -3.59
C PHE A 13 3.25 -16.37 -5.05
N PRO A 14 3.60 -17.60 -5.50
CA PRO A 14 3.92 -17.83 -6.91
C PRO A 14 2.77 -17.52 -7.87
N GLN A 15 1.52 -17.77 -7.45
CA GLN A 15 0.33 -17.44 -8.22
C GLN A 15 0.18 -15.92 -8.34
N LEU A 16 0.46 -15.17 -7.27
CA LEU A 16 0.52 -13.70 -7.32
C LEU A 16 1.60 -13.21 -8.29
N LEU A 17 2.81 -13.79 -8.26
CA LEU A 17 3.87 -13.42 -9.20
C LEU A 17 3.48 -13.73 -10.66
N ALA A 18 2.75 -14.83 -10.89
CA ALA A 18 2.23 -15.18 -12.21
C ALA A 18 1.20 -14.18 -12.75
N GLU A 19 0.47 -13.45 -11.89
CA GLU A 19 -0.42 -12.35 -12.29
C GLU A 19 0.36 -11.07 -12.66
N ILE A 20 1.59 -10.90 -12.13
CA ILE A 20 2.44 -9.73 -12.42
C ILE A 20 3.27 -9.96 -13.68
N ALA A 21 3.73 -11.18 -13.90
CA ALA A 21 4.63 -11.57 -14.98
C ALA A 21 4.19 -11.12 -16.40
N PRO A 22 2.90 -11.15 -16.77
CA PRO A 22 2.43 -10.68 -18.07
C PRO A 22 2.65 -9.18 -18.33
N PHE A 23 2.89 -8.38 -17.28
CA PHE A 23 3.18 -6.96 -17.43
C PHE A 23 4.66 -6.66 -17.70
N ALA A 24 5.55 -7.65 -17.75
CA ALA A 24 6.93 -7.42 -18.16
C ALA A 24 7.03 -7.27 -19.68
N TYR A 25 7.86 -6.33 -20.15
CA TYR A 25 8.15 -6.20 -21.58
C TYR A 25 9.16 -7.24 -22.08
N SER A 26 10.12 -7.63 -21.24
CA SER A 26 11.13 -8.64 -21.62
C SER A 26 10.95 -9.98 -20.90
N PRO A 27 11.30 -11.12 -21.54
CA PRO A 27 11.33 -12.42 -20.89
C PRO A 27 12.21 -12.44 -19.64
N LYS A 28 13.34 -11.73 -19.63
CA LYS A 28 14.25 -11.65 -18.48
C LYS A 28 13.59 -10.98 -17.27
N THR A 29 12.83 -9.91 -17.50
CA THR A 29 12.07 -9.23 -16.44
C THR A 29 10.94 -10.11 -15.94
N ARG A 30 10.23 -10.80 -16.85
CA ARG A 30 9.21 -11.78 -16.50
C ARG A 30 9.77 -12.87 -15.58
N ASP A 31 10.90 -13.46 -15.95
CA ASP A 31 11.52 -14.54 -15.17
C ASP A 31 11.99 -13.99 -13.80
N LYS A 32 12.54 -12.76 -13.77
CA LYS A 32 12.89 -12.08 -12.52
C LYS A 32 11.69 -11.83 -11.60
N ILE A 33 10.52 -11.53 -12.16
CA ILE A 33 9.26 -11.38 -11.41
C ILE A 33 8.88 -12.72 -10.77
N LEU A 34 8.92 -13.82 -11.52
CA LEU A 34 8.57 -15.16 -11.04
C LEU A 34 9.53 -15.67 -9.95
N GLU A 35 10.77 -15.19 -9.97
CA GLU A 35 11.79 -15.49 -8.97
C GLU A 35 11.83 -14.49 -7.80
N LEU A 36 10.90 -13.52 -7.74
CA LEU A 36 10.88 -12.57 -6.63
C LEU A 36 10.77 -13.31 -5.28
N ARG A 37 11.51 -12.78 -4.33
CA ARG A 37 11.55 -13.21 -2.94
C ARG A 37 11.56 -11.97 -2.05
N PRO A 38 11.11 -12.10 -0.78
CA PRO A 38 11.28 -11.05 0.20
C PRO A 38 12.73 -10.59 0.30
N MET A 39 12.92 -9.28 0.22
CA MET A 39 14.21 -8.61 0.20
C MET A 39 14.58 -8.14 1.62
N GLU A 40 15.79 -7.59 1.75
CA GLU A 40 16.19 -6.88 2.95
C GLU A 40 15.38 -5.59 3.12
N ILE A 41 15.23 -5.13 4.36
CA ILE A 41 14.25 -4.10 4.72
C ILE A 41 14.45 -2.81 3.91
N ASP A 42 15.68 -2.33 3.82
CA ASP A 42 15.97 -1.06 3.15
C ASP A 42 15.80 -1.18 1.62
N GLU A 43 16.10 -2.35 1.03
CA GLU A 43 15.88 -2.62 -0.38
C GLU A 43 14.39 -2.68 -0.72
N ALA A 44 13.60 -3.38 0.09
CA ALA A 44 12.16 -3.47 -0.11
C ALA A 44 11.48 -2.09 0.05
N GLU A 45 11.87 -1.28 1.04
CA GLU A 45 11.38 0.09 1.19
C GLU A 45 11.67 0.96 -0.05
N VAL A 46 12.88 0.87 -0.60
CA VAL A 46 13.25 1.60 -1.83
C VAL A 46 12.44 1.09 -3.02
N SER A 47 12.31 -0.23 -3.19
CA SER A 47 11.48 -0.81 -4.25
C SER A 47 10.02 -0.37 -4.13
N LEU A 48 9.45 -0.36 -2.92
CA LEU A 48 8.07 0.07 -2.67
C LEU A 48 7.86 1.54 -3.05
N LYS A 49 8.79 2.42 -2.65
CA LYS A 49 8.74 3.84 -3.00
C LYS A 49 8.80 4.03 -4.52
N LYS A 50 9.74 3.36 -5.20
CA LYS A 50 9.85 3.40 -6.68
C LYS A 50 8.58 2.90 -7.35
N THR A 51 7.98 1.81 -6.87
CA THR A 51 6.71 1.29 -7.41
C THR A 51 5.55 2.26 -7.16
N SER A 52 5.49 2.91 -5.99
CA SER A 52 4.47 3.93 -5.68
C SER A 52 4.62 5.18 -6.56
N GLU A 53 5.85 5.64 -6.77
CA GLU A 53 6.17 6.73 -7.69
C GLU A 53 5.74 6.38 -9.11
N TYR A 54 6.12 5.20 -9.60
CA TYR A 54 5.71 4.74 -10.93
C TYR A 54 4.19 4.62 -11.05
N LEU A 55 3.49 4.09 -10.04
CA LEU A 55 2.03 4.01 -10.03
C LEU A 55 1.37 5.38 -10.22
N SER A 56 1.90 6.43 -9.56
CA SER A 56 1.39 7.81 -9.72
C SER A 56 1.55 8.36 -11.14
N SER A 57 2.44 7.77 -11.95
CA SER A 57 2.61 8.17 -13.35
C SER A 57 1.46 7.77 -14.27
N PHE A 58 0.62 6.80 -13.88
CA PHE A 58 -0.53 6.42 -14.73
C PHE A 58 -1.63 7.47 -14.74
N GLU A 59 -1.56 8.48 -13.88
CA GLU A 59 -2.40 9.67 -13.95
C GLU A 59 -2.00 10.54 -15.17
N SER A 60 -3.01 11.07 -15.89
CA SER A 60 -2.86 11.59 -17.25
C SER A 60 -1.88 12.75 -17.45
N SER A 61 -1.46 13.45 -16.39
CA SER A 61 -0.47 14.53 -16.46
C SER A 61 0.98 14.10 -16.23
N ASN A 62 1.24 12.88 -15.75
CA ASN A 62 2.54 12.47 -15.20
C ASN A 62 3.13 11.22 -15.86
N ALA A 63 2.64 10.83 -17.03
CA ALA A 63 3.05 9.59 -17.69
C ALA A 63 4.55 9.55 -18.00
N ILE A 64 5.26 8.59 -17.41
CA ILE A 64 6.68 8.34 -17.68
C ILE A 64 6.82 7.91 -19.15
N PRO A 65 7.70 8.54 -19.96
CA PRO A 65 7.91 8.21 -21.37
C PRO A 65 8.75 6.93 -21.53
N PHE A 66 8.20 5.82 -21.06
CA PHE A 66 8.81 4.50 -21.08
C PHE A 66 8.02 3.56 -21.98
N ASN A 67 8.68 3.08 -23.04
CA ASN A 67 8.08 2.24 -24.06
C ASN A 67 8.63 0.80 -23.98
N GLU A 68 7.99 -0.10 -24.72
CA GLU A 68 8.53 -1.43 -25.01
C GLU A 68 9.96 -1.33 -25.57
N TYR A 69 10.81 -2.26 -25.14
CA TYR A 69 12.21 -2.32 -25.50
C TYR A 69 12.60 -3.76 -25.82
N GLU A 70 13.64 -3.91 -26.61
CA GLU A 70 14.29 -5.19 -26.88
C GLU A 70 15.63 -5.23 -26.15
N ASP A 71 15.99 -6.37 -25.56
CA ASP A 71 17.29 -6.52 -24.95
C ASP A 71 18.40 -6.65 -26.01
N ILE A 72 19.61 -6.29 -25.56
CA ILE A 72 20.86 -6.30 -26.31
C ILE A 72 21.90 -7.21 -25.64
N GLU A 73 21.48 -8.19 -24.83
CA GLU A 73 22.38 -9.04 -24.03
C GLU A 73 23.33 -9.84 -24.91
N ASN A 74 22.84 -10.37 -26.03
CA ASN A 74 23.65 -11.11 -26.99
C ASN A 74 24.62 -10.17 -27.71
N GLU A 75 24.13 -9.03 -28.16
CA GLU A 75 24.87 -7.96 -28.83
C GLU A 75 26.03 -7.47 -27.95
N LEU A 76 25.78 -7.25 -26.65
CA LEU A 76 26.79 -6.86 -25.66
C LEU A 76 27.92 -7.88 -25.50
N LYS A 77 27.63 -9.18 -25.67
CA LYS A 77 28.63 -10.25 -25.59
C LYS A 77 29.44 -10.37 -26.87
N VAL A 78 28.77 -10.36 -28.03
CA VAL A 78 29.43 -10.60 -29.32
C VAL A 78 30.15 -9.37 -29.86
N MET A 79 29.76 -8.15 -29.46
CA MET A 79 30.40 -6.92 -29.95
C MET A 79 31.86 -6.75 -29.50
N LEU A 80 32.28 -7.47 -28.46
CA LEU A 80 33.67 -7.48 -27.98
C LEU A 80 34.57 -8.42 -28.80
N ILE A 81 33.99 -9.30 -29.62
CA ILE A 81 34.75 -10.22 -30.46
C ILE A 81 35.40 -9.41 -31.60
N GLU A 82 36.71 -9.55 -31.77
CA GLU A 82 37.46 -8.82 -32.77
C GLU A 82 36.90 -9.07 -34.17
N ASN A 83 36.74 -8.00 -34.95
CA ASN A 83 36.15 -8.00 -36.28
C ASN A 83 34.72 -8.55 -36.34
N TYR A 84 33.98 -8.69 -35.24
CA TYR A 84 32.60 -9.13 -35.31
C TYR A 84 31.70 -8.10 -36.01
N ARG A 85 30.69 -8.59 -36.72
CA ARG A 85 29.66 -7.77 -37.37
C ARG A 85 28.32 -7.99 -36.69
N LEU A 86 27.78 -6.93 -36.09
CA LEU A 86 26.39 -6.93 -35.66
C LEU A 86 25.44 -6.84 -36.86
N GLU A 87 24.25 -7.43 -36.71
CA GLU A 87 23.18 -7.29 -37.69
C GLU A 87 22.55 -5.88 -37.63
N ASN A 88 21.88 -5.47 -38.71
CA ASN A 88 21.28 -4.13 -38.79
C ASN A 88 20.31 -3.86 -37.62
N VAL A 89 19.51 -4.85 -37.25
CA VAL A 89 18.52 -4.74 -36.16
C VAL A 89 19.19 -4.42 -34.83
N ALA A 90 20.35 -5.02 -34.53
CA ALA A 90 21.09 -4.79 -33.29
C ALA A 90 21.47 -3.31 -33.10
N PHE A 91 21.89 -2.62 -34.15
CA PHE A 91 22.23 -1.19 -34.07
C PHE A 91 21.00 -0.33 -33.76
N ILE A 92 19.84 -0.70 -34.31
CA ILE A 92 18.58 -0.02 -34.03
C ILE A 92 18.16 -0.24 -32.58
N LYS A 93 18.27 -1.47 -32.06
CA LYS A 93 18.02 -1.75 -30.63
C LYS A 93 18.91 -0.90 -29.71
N ILE A 94 20.22 -0.87 -29.96
CA ILE A 94 21.19 -0.07 -29.20
C ILE A 94 20.82 1.41 -29.21
N LYS A 95 20.44 1.93 -30.38
CA LYS A 95 19.99 3.31 -30.53
C LYS A 95 18.71 3.57 -29.73
N THR A 96 17.67 2.74 -29.90
CA THR A 96 16.38 2.90 -29.21
C THR A 96 16.53 2.86 -27.69
N LEU A 97 17.33 1.92 -27.18
CA LEU A 97 17.68 1.83 -25.75
C LEU A 97 18.31 3.14 -25.26
N THR A 98 19.30 3.64 -25.99
CA THR A 98 20.01 4.89 -25.64
C THR A 98 19.06 6.10 -25.69
N GLU A 99 18.23 6.21 -26.72
CA GLU A 99 17.22 7.27 -26.84
C GLU A 99 16.22 7.27 -25.66
N GLN A 100 15.82 6.08 -25.20
CA GLN A 100 14.92 5.92 -24.07
C GLN A 100 15.55 6.44 -22.78
N ILE A 101 16.82 6.12 -22.50
CA ILE A 101 17.56 6.73 -21.39
C ILE A 101 17.57 8.25 -21.48
N GLY A 102 17.87 8.80 -22.66
CA GLY A 102 17.89 10.25 -22.87
C GLY A 102 16.52 10.92 -22.66
N LYS A 103 15.42 10.24 -23.00
CA LYS A 103 14.05 10.71 -22.70
C LYS A 103 13.78 10.72 -21.20
N LEU A 104 14.13 9.64 -20.51
CA LEU A 104 13.92 9.51 -19.06
C LEU A 104 14.74 10.54 -18.27
N GLN A 105 16.02 10.76 -18.63
CA GLN A 105 16.86 11.78 -18.01
C GLN A 105 16.36 13.21 -18.20
N LYS A 106 15.63 13.48 -19.29
CA LYS A 106 14.98 14.78 -19.50
C LYS A 106 13.65 14.89 -18.76
N PHE A 107 12.91 13.80 -18.64
CA PHE A 107 11.58 13.78 -18.04
C PHE A 107 11.63 13.92 -16.52
N PHE A 108 12.38 13.04 -15.86
CA PHE A 108 12.41 12.92 -14.40
C PHE A 108 12.74 14.23 -13.65
N PRO A 109 13.73 15.05 -14.10
CA PRO A 109 14.00 16.35 -13.48
C PRO A 109 12.89 17.41 -13.60
N THR A 110 11.88 17.21 -14.46
CA THR A 110 10.75 18.15 -14.56
C THR A 110 9.74 17.99 -13.42
N MET A 111 9.77 16.85 -12.71
CA MET A 111 8.84 16.51 -11.63
C MET A 111 9.58 15.90 -10.41
N PRO A 112 10.50 16.65 -9.77
CA PRO A 112 11.35 16.13 -8.70
C PRO A 112 10.61 15.69 -7.44
N GLU A 113 9.51 16.39 -7.12
CA GLU A 113 8.66 16.08 -5.96
C GLU A 113 7.85 14.78 -6.16
N THR A 114 7.55 14.42 -7.40
CA THR A 114 6.73 13.24 -7.73
C THR A 114 7.57 11.96 -7.84
N PHE A 115 8.81 12.06 -8.31
CA PHE A 115 9.68 10.91 -8.61
C PHE A 115 11.05 10.93 -7.90
N PRO A 116 11.13 11.26 -6.59
CA PRO A 116 12.41 11.49 -5.92
C PRO A 116 13.35 10.28 -5.93
N ASN A 117 12.83 9.04 -5.85
CA ASN A 117 13.66 7.84 -5.85
C ASN A 117 14.04 7.41 -7.28
N LEU A 118 13.11 7.50 -8.25
CA LEU A 118 13.39 7.14 -9.65
C LEU A 118 14.39 8.10 -10.32
N ILE A 119 14.42 9.37 -9.92
CA ILE A 119 15.41 10.36 -10.41
C ILE A 119 16.84 9.97 -10.03
N GLN A 120 17.06 9.43 -8.83
CA GLN A 120 18.40 9.11 -8.35
C GLN A 120 19.09 8.05 -9.23
N ASP A 121 18.34 7.00 -9.61
CA ASP A 121 18.86 5.94 -10.46
C ASP A 121 19.24 6.45 -11.85
N VAL A 122 18.36 7.25 -12.48
CA VAL A 122 18.57 7.72 -13.86
C VAL A 122 19.67 8.78 -13.95
N SER A 123 19.80 9.62 -12.91
CA SER A 123 20.80 10.68 -12.84
C SER A 123 22.21 10.14 -12.61
N ALA A 124 22.34 8.94 -12.04
CA ALA A 124 23.62 8.25 -11.89
C ALA A 124 24.18 7.65 -13.20
N LEU A 125 23.39 7.65 -14.28
CA LEU A 125 23.82 7.18 -15.60
C LEU A 125 24.51 8.29 -16.40
N GLU A 126 25.71 8.00 -16.90
CA GLU A 126 26.42 8.90 -17.82
C GLU A 126 25.84 8.73 -19.23
N PHE A 127 25.03 9.69 -19.68
CA PHE A 127 24.41 9.62 -21.00
C PHE A 127 25.36 10.03 -22.13
N ARG A 128 25.45 9.15 -23.15
CA ARG A 128 26.35 9.29 -24.31
C ARG A 128 25.57 9.43 -25.61
N LYS A 129 25.27 10.67 -25.99
CA LYS A 129 24.60 11.00 -27.27
C LYS A 129 25.39 10.50 -28.50
N GLU A 130 26.71 10.41 -28.37
CA GLU A 130 27.63 9.92 -29.42
C GLU A 130 27.20 8.56 -30.00
N ILE A 131 26.60 7.69 -29.19
CA ILE A 131 26.08 6.38 -29.62
C ILE A 131 24.98 6.56 -30.68
N ILE A 132 24.03 7.45 -30.41
CA ILE A 132 22.92 7.76 -31.32
C ILE A 132 23.46 8.37 -32.60
N ASP A 133 24.35 9.36 -32.49
CA ASP A 133 24.91 10.08 -33.63
C ASP A 133 25.72 9.14 -34.56
N LYS A 134 26.46 8.18 -33.99
CA LYS A 134 27.20 7.14 -34.74
C LYS A 134 26.25 6.22 -35.53
N VAL A 135 25.17 5.75 -34.90
CA VAL A 135 24.17 4.91 -35.58
C VAL A 135 23.44 5.72 -36.66
N ASP A 136 23.03 6.95 -36.37
CA ASP A 136 22.32 7.82 -37.33
C ASP A 136 23.17 8.23 -38.52
N LYS A 137 24.49 8.28 -38.38
CA LYS A 137 25.40 8.51 -39.52
C LYS A 137 25.34 7.37 -40.54
N VAL A 138 25.12 6.13 -40.08
CA VAL A 138 25.14 4.93 -40.93
C VAL A 138 23.74 4.51 -41.37
N PHE A 139 22.73 4.62 -40.52
CA PHE A 139 21.38 4.10 -40.78
C PHE A 139 20.35 5.18 -41.09
N ASN A 140 19.37 4.83 -41.93
CA ASN A 140 18.16 5.62 -42.14
C ASN A 140 17.05 5.26 -41.14
N ARG A 141 15.91 5.94 -41.23
CA ARG A 141 14.73 5.69 -40.38
C ARG A 141 14.11 4.29 -40.54
N PHE A 142 14.45 3.57 -41.59
CA PHE A 142 13.96 2.21 -41.90
C PHE A 142 14.95 1.12 -41.49
N GLY A 143 16.09 1.46 -40.86
CA GLY A 143 17.11 0.49 -40.48
C GLY A 143 18.00 0.01 -41.63
N GLU A 144 18.01 0.73 -42.75
CA GLU A 144 18.88 0.43 -43.89
C GLU A 144 20.12 1.33 -43.86
N VAL A 145 21.25 0.79 -44.34
CA VAL A 145 22.50 1.54 -44.45
C VAL A 145 22.35 2.63 -45.52
N LYS A 146 22.63 3.88 -45.14
CA LYS A 146 22.61 5.07 -46.00
C LYS A 146 23.68 4.98 -47.07
N SER A 147 23.40 5.51 -48.25
CA SER A 147 24.40 5.59 -49.33
C SER A 147 25.57 6.49 -48.92
N GLU A 148 25.30 7.49 -48.10
CA GLU A 148 26.26 8.46 -47.55
C GLU A 148 27.14 7.89 -46.42
N ALA A 149 26.91 6.64 -45.99
CA ALA A 149 27.72 6.02 -44.94
C ALA A 149 29.20 5.88 -45.34
N SER A 150 29.47 5.73 -46.64
CA SER A 150 30.82 5.73 -47.22
C SER A 150 30.80 6.32 -48.65
N PRO A 151 31.83 7.10 -49.05
CA PRO A 151 31.96 7.54 -50.44
C PRO A 151 31.94 6.38 -51.45
N ILE A 152 32.56 5.25 -51.09
CA ILE A 152 32.64 4.04 -51.93
C ILE A 152 31.24 3.43 -52.10
N LEU A 153 30.47 3.33 -51.01
CA LEU A 153 29.11 2.80 -51.07
C LEU A 153 28.19 3.65 -51.95
N LYS A 154 28.33 4.99 -51.88
CA LYS A 154 27.58 5.92 -52.72
C LYS A 154 27.90 5.71 -54.20
N GLU A 155 29.17 5.55 -54.53
CA GLU A 155 29.63 5.29 -55.90
C GLU A 155 29.08 3.96 -56.41
N LEU A 156 29.23 2.87 -55.65
CA LEU A 156 28.72 1.53 -56.00
C LEU A 156 27.21 1.54 -56.24
N ARG A 157 26.42 2.17 -55.36
CA ARG A 157 24.96 2.28 -55.56
C ARG A 157 24.57 3.06 -56.80
N THR A 158 25.34 4.09 -57.13
CA THR A 158 25.16 4.88 -58.36
C THR A 158 25.48 4.02 -59.59
N GLN A 159 26.58 3.26 -59.56
CA GLN A 159 26.96 2.30 -60.61
C GLN A 159 25.90 1.20 -60.80
N ILE A 160 25.37 0.64 -59.71
CA ILE A 160 24.26 -0.32 -59.70
C ILE A 160 23.02 0.29 -60.38
N GLN A 161 22.66 1.53 -60.05
CA GLN A 161 21.51 2.20 -60.65
C GLN A 161 21.72 2.44 -62.15
N HIS A 162 22.92 2.87 -62.56
CA HIS A 162 23.28 3.01 -63.97
C HIS A 162 23.24 1.68 -64.72
N ALA A 163 23.77 0.60 -64.14
CA ALA A 163 23.75 -0.73 -64.73
C ALA A 163 22.31 -1.24 -64.89
N LYS A 164 21.44 -1.09 -63.87
CA LYS A 164 20.01 -1.43 -63.96
C LYS A 164 19.28 -0.65 -65.06
N LYS A 165 19.55 0.65 -65.18
CA LYS A 165 18.98 1.48 -66.25
C LYS A 165 19.45 1.02 -67.63
N ALA A 166 20.76 0.79 -67.79
CA ALA A 166 21.34 0.30 -69.04
C ALA A 166 20.80 -1.09 -69.44
N ILE A 167 20.64 -2.01 -68.47
CA ILE A 167 20.00 -3.33 -68.71
C ILE A 167 18.59 -3.14 -69.25
N THR A 168 17.80 -2.27 -68.62
CA THR A 168 16.40 -2.02 -69.00
C THR A 168 16.30 -1.41 -70.39
N GLU A 169 17.12 -0.39 -70.69
CA GLU A 169 17.14 0.29 -72.00
C GLU A 169 17.60 -0.63 -73.13
N ASN A 170 18.70 -1.38 -72.92
CA ASN A 170 19.23 -2.31 -73.92
C ASN A 170 18.29 -3.51 -74.14
N PHE A 171 17.64 -3.98 -73.07
CA PHE A 171 16.63 -5.03 -73.18
C PHE A 171 15.41 -4.55 -73.97
N ASN A 172 14.86 -3.38 -73.66
CA ASN A 172 13.71 -2.84 -74.38
C ASN A 172 14.03 -2.58 -75.87
N ARG A 173 15.26 -2.14 -76.19
CA ARG A 173 15.73 -2.01 -77.58
C ARG A 173 15.80 -3.37 -78.28
N ALA A 174 16.34 -4.39 -77.62
CA ALA A 174 16.38 -5.74 -78.17
C ALA A 174 14.96 -6.32 -78.37
N LEU A 175 14.08 -6.14 -77.38
CA LEU A 175 12.68 -6.55 -77.45
C LEU A 175 11.94 -5.88 -78.61
N PHE A 176 12.14 -4.58 -78.82
CA PHE A 176 11.56 -3.86 -79.95
C PHE A 176 12.09 -4.38 -81.29
N ASN A 177 13.41 -4.50 -81.44
CA ASN A 177 14.03 -4.94 -82.69
C ASN A 177 13.60 -6.36 -83.08
N TYR A 178 13.63 -7.30 -82.13
CA TYR A 178 13.21 -8.68 -82.39
C TYR A 178 11.69 -8.85 -82.39
N GLY A 179 10.93 -7.94 -81.77
CA GLY A 179 9.46 -7.94 -81.80
C GLY A 179 8.86 -7.54 -83.15
N GLN A 180 9.62 -6.85 -84.01
CA GLN A 180 9.25 -6.59 -85.41
C GLN A 180 9.53 -7.80 -86.33
N SER A 181 10.11 -8.88 -85.79
CA SER A 181 10.42 -10.12 -86.51
C SER A 181 9.61 -11.29 -85.95
N GLU A 182 9.37 -12.34 -86.75
CA GLU A 182 8.65 -13.55 -86.28
C GLU A 182 9.48 -14.47 -85.35
N PHE A 183 10.61 -13.97 -84.82
CA PHE A 183 11.54 -14.76 -84.01
C PHE A 183 11.07 -14.97 -82.57
N LEU A 184 10.28 -14.04 -82.04
CA LEU A 184 9.72 -14.11 -80.69
C LEU A 184 8.40 -14.92 -80.68
N ASP A 185 8.15 -15.57 -79.54
CA ASP A 185 6.86 -16.17 -79.22
C ASP A 185 5.83 -15.10 -78.83
N ASP A 186 4.54 -15.45 -78.72
CA ASP A 186 3.46 -14.50 -78.39
C ASP A 186 3.65 -13.88 -76.99
N ILE A 187 4.28 -14.61 -76.07
CA ILE A 187 4.62 -14.14 -74.73
C ILE A 187 5.69 -13.02 -74.79
N ARG A 188 6.55 -13.03 -75.82
CA ARG A 188 7.65 -12.09 -76.13
C ARG A 188 8.75 -11.93 -75.08
N GLU A 189 8.41 -11.69 -73.82
CA GLU A 189 9.34 -11.58 -72.70
C GLU A 189 8.85 -12.37 -71.48
N THR A 190 9.79 -12.83 -70.65
CA THR A 190 9.47 -13.43 -69.35
C THR A 190 10.62 -13.20 -68.38
N ILE A 191 10.49 -13.71 -67.14
CA ILE A 191 11.52 -13.64 -66.11
C ILE A 191 11.98 -15.07 -65.77
N ILE A 192 13.28 -15.33 -65.87
CA ILE A 192 13.93 -16.59 -65.48
C ILE A 192 15.07 -16.24 -64.51
N ASP A 193 15.12 -16.87 -63.34
CA ASP A 193 16.13 -16.63 -62.29
C ASP A 193 16.32 -15.14 -61.95
N ASP A 194 15.21 -14.41 -61.78
CA ASP A 194 15.15 -12.95 -61.57
C ASP A 194 15.75 -12.10 -62.71
N GLN A 195 15.91 -12.68 -63.91
CA GLN A 195 16.39 -11.99 -65.10
C GLN A 195 15.30 -11.86 -66.15
N ARG A 196 15.12 -10.65 -66.69
CA ARG A 196 14.29 -10.44 -67.89
C ARG A 196 14.95 -11.08 -69.10
N VAL A 197 14.20 -11.92 -69.81
CA VAL A 197 14.66 -12.70 -70.96
C VAL A 197 13.65 -12.61 -72.10
N LEU A 198 14.16 -12.72 -73.33
CA LEU A 198 13.33 -12.84 -74.52
C LEU A 198 12.83 -14.29 -74.66
N ALA A 199 11.53 -14.44 -74.93
CA ALA A 199 10.91 -15.72 -75.27
C ALA A 199 11.08 -15.96 -76.78
N VAL A 200 12.15 -16.65 -77.17
CA VAL A 200 12.48 -16.89 -78.58
C VAL A 200 11.95 -18.27 -78.99
N LYS A 201 11.26 -18.37 -80.13
CA LYS A 201 10.85 -19.68 -80.67
C LYS A 201 12.11 -20.52 -80.93
N SER A 202 12.16 -21.76 -80.42
CA SER A 202 13.38 -22.59 -80.44
C SER A 202 13.96 -22.82 -81.84
N ALA A 203 13.14 -22.74 -82.91
CA ALA A 203 13.57 -22.79 -84.31
C ALA A 203 14.51 -21.63 -84.70
N TYR A 204 14.35 -20.46 -84.07
CA TYR A 204 15.07 -19.23 -84.40
C TYR A 204 16.16 -18.86 -83.37
N LYS A 205 16.47 -19.74 -82.42
CA LYS A 205 17.47 -19.46 -81.35
C LYS A 205 18.86 -19.06 -81.84
N LYS A 206 19.26 -19.46 -83.05
CA LYS A 206 20.55 -19.07 -83.66
C LYS A 206 20.53 -17.68 -84.32
N ARG A 207 19.35 -17.07 -84.49
CA ARG A 207 19.17 -15.75 -85.12
C ARG A 207 19.11 -14.61 -84.10
N VAL A 208 18.85 -14.92 -82.83
CA VAL A 208 18.87 -13.95 -81.73
C VAL A 208 20.24 -14.03 -81.05
N ALA A 209 21.01 -12.93 -81.10
CA ALA A 209 22.29 -12.85 -80.41
C ALA A 209 22.08 -12.73 -78.90
N GLY A 210 22.47 -13.77 -78.15
CA GLY A 210 22.28 -13.81 -76.71
C GLY A 210 22.64 -15.14 -76.07
N ARG A 211 22.58 -15.18 -74.74
CA ARG A 211 22.85 -16.37 -73.92
C ARG A 211 21.55 -17.09 -73.59
N VAL A 212 21.53 -18.41 -73.76
CA VAL A 212 20.39 -19.25 -73.35
C VAL A 212 20.42 -19.43 -71.83
N LEU A 213 19.30 -19.11 -71.18
CA LEU A 213 19.12 -19.28 -69.72
C LEU A 213 18.20 -20.46 -69.39
N GLY A 214 17.33 -20.88 -70.30
CA GLY A 214 16.47 -22.05 -70.10
C GLY A 214 15.62 -22.40 -71.32
N LEU A 215 14.86 -23.48 -71.21
CA LEU A 215 13.91 -23.97 -72.21
C LEU A 215 12.51 -24.07 -71.59
N SER A 216 11.45 -23.90 -72.38
CA SER A 216 10.09 -24.19 -71.93
C SER A 216 9.87 -25.68 -71.69
N LYS A 217 8.84 -26.04 -70.92
CA LYS A 217 8.48 -27.44 -70.63
C LYS A 217 8.27 -28.31 -71.88
N THR A 218 7.78 -27.70 -72.96
CA THR A 218 7.55 -28.35 -74.27
C THR A 218 8.76 -28.26 -75.20
N GLY A 219 9.83 -27.55 -74.83
CA GLY A 219 11.01 -27.29 -75.65
C GLY A 219 10.78 -26.34 -76.83
N SER A 220 9.56 -25.83 -77.03
CA SER A 220 9.19 -24.97 -78.16
C SER A 220 9.73 -23.54 -78.05
N ILE A 221 10.03 -23.08 -76.84
CA ILE A 221 10.55 -21.73 -76.56
C ILE A 221 11.90 -21.86 -75.85
N THR A 222 12.88 -21.07 -76.30
CA THR A 222 14.17 -20.88 -75.66
C THR A 222 14.21 -19.50 -75.01
N TYR A 223 14.46 -19.45 -73.71
CA TYR A 223 14.59 -18.20 -72.96
C TYR A 223 16.01 -17.66 -73.10
N MET A 224 16.14 -16.49 -73.73
CA MET A 224 17.43 -15.92 -74.11
C MET A 224 17.63 -14.52 -73.52
N GLN A 225 18.77 -14.31 -72.85
CA GLN A 225 19.25 -12.99 -72.47
C GLN A 225 19.95 -12.34 -73.68
N PRO A 226 19.52 -11.17 -74.16
CA PRO A 226 20.19 -10.48 -75.26
C PRO A 226 21.66 -10.18 -74.95
N ASP A 227 22.54 -10.33 -75.94
CA ASP A 227 23.98 -10.06 -75.77
C ASP A 227 24.27 -8.61 -75.32
N SER A 228 23.45 -7.65 -75.77
CA SER A 228 23.51 -6.23 -75.36
C SER A 228 23.30 -6.01 -73.86
N VAL A 229 22.72 -6.97 -73.14
CA VAL A 229 22.45 -6.89 -71.71
C VAL A 229 23.54 -7.58 -70.89
N VAL A 230 24.21 -8.60 -71.44
CA VAL A 230 25.14 -9.49 -70.73
C VAL A 230 26.24 -8.71 -69.99
N LYS A 231 26.90 -7.77 -70.67
CA LYS A 231 27.96 -6.95 -70.06
C LYS A 231 27.48 -6.13 -68.86
N HIS A 232 26.32 -5.49 -68.99
CA HIS A 232 25.75 -4.68 -67.92
C HIS A 232 25.23 -5.53 -66.76
N TYR A 233 24.74 -6.74 -67.05
CA TYR A 233 24.32 -7.70 -66.03
C TYR A 233 25.49 -8.20 -65.19
N PHE A 234 26.61 -8.58 -65.82
CA PHE A 234 27.83 -8.96 -65.09
C PHE A 234 28.35 -7.82 -64.23
N LYS A 235 28.36 -6.58 -64.76
CA LYS A 235 28.77 -5.41 -63.99
C LYS A 235 27.84 -5.14 -62.80
N LEU A 236 26.53 -5.25 -62.99
CA LEU A 236 25.56 -5.17 -61.90
C LEU A 236 25.84 -6.20 -60.81
N LYS A 237 26.13 -7.45 -61.17
CA LYS A 237 26.45 -8.51 -60.19
C LYS A 237 27.75 -8.25 -59.45
N GLU A 238 28.79 -7.80 -60.14
CA GLU A 238 30.06 -7.39 -59.53
C GLU A 238 29.86 -6.26 -58.52
N ASP A 239 29.18 -5.18 -58.94
CA ASP A 239 28.94 -4.01 -58.08
C ASP A 239 28.06 -4.37 -56.87
N GLN A 240 27.10 -5.29 -57.02
CA GLN A 240 26.28 -5.81 -55.91
C GLN A 240 27.09 -6.62 -54.89
N GLU A 241 28.08 -7.41 -55.32
CA GLU A 241 28.95 -8.14 -54.40
C GLU A 241 29.93 -7.21 -53.69
N GLU A 242 30.48 -6.22 -54.39
CA GLU A 242 31.31 -5.17 -53.77
C GLU A 242 30.49 -4.30 -52.81
N GLU A 243 29.23 -4.00 -53.11
CA GLU A 243 28.31 -3.30 -52.19
C GLU A 243 28.15 -4.08 -50.88
N LYS A 244 27.93 -5.40 -50.95
CA LYS A 244 27.80 -6.24 -49.75
C LYS A 244 29.07 -6.22 -48.90
N LYS A 245 30.25 -6.29 -49.52
CA LYS A 245 31.55 -6.23 -48.81
C LYS A 245 31.76 -4.88 -48.14
N GLU A 246 31.45 -3.79 -48.84
CA GLU A 246 31.58 -2.44 -48.29
C GLU A 246 30.60 -2.21 -47.13
N ILE A 247 29.35 -2.69 -47.25
CA ILE A 247 28.39 -2.68 -46.15
C ILE A 247 28.93 -3.47 -44.94
N ASP A 248 29.45 -4.68 -45.17
CA ASP A 248 30.03 -5.52 -44.11
C ASP A 248 31.16 -4.79 -43.37
N LYS A 249 32.05 -4.11 -44.11
CA LYS A 249 33.16 -3.30 -43.58
C LYS A 249 32.66 -2.11 -42.75
N ILE A 250 31.64 -1.39 -43.24
CA ILE A 250 31.03 -0.27 -42.52
C ILE A 250 30.42 -0.75 -41.20
N LEU A 251 29.71 -1.89 -41.22
CA LEU A 251 29.08 -2.45 -40.04
C LEU A 251 30.09 -2.97 -39.02
N ARG A 252 31.16 -3.65 -39.43
CA ARG A 252 32.25 -4.06 -38.51
C ARG A 252 32.91 -2.84 -37.85
N LYS A 253 33.17 -1.79 -38.62
CA LYS A 253 33.71 -0.55 -38.08
C LYS A 253 32.77 0.07 -37.04
N LEU A 254 31.48 0.15 -37.35
CA LEU A 254 30.49 0.67 -36.41
C LEU A 254 30.37 -0.22 -35.16
N THR A 255 30.43 -1.55 -35.29
CA THR A 255 30.45 -2.47 -34.15
C THR A 255 31.65 -2.18 -33.24
N ALA A 256 32.85 -2.06 -33.80
CA ALA A 256 34.05 -1.75 -33.02
C ALA A 256 33.94 -0.38 -32.31
N GLU A 257 33.43 0.64 -33.00
CA GLU A 257 33.19 1.96 -32.41
C GLU A 257 32.15 1.94 -31.27
N LEU A 258 31.13 1.08 -31.36
CA LEU A 258 30.12 0.93 -30.30
C LEU A 258 30.59 0.03 -29.15
N ALA A 259 31.53 -0.88 -29.40
CA ALA A 259 32.10 -1.77 -28.39
C ALA A 259 32.84 -1.00 -27.28
N GLU A 260 33.38 0.19 -27.60
CA GLU A 260 33.96 1.10 -26.60
C GLU A 260 32.93 1.58 -25.56
N PHE A 261 31.65 1.59 -25.92
CA PHE A 261 30.53 1.98 -25.05
C PHE A 261 29.85 0.79 -24.37
N GLN A 262 30.40 -0.42 -24.49
CA GLN A 262 29.79 -1.65 -23.95
C GLN A 262 29.45 -1.52 -22.45
N PRO A 263 30.33 -0.98 -21.57
CA PRO A 263 29.99 -0.83 -20.15
C PRO A 263 28.79 0.09 -19.92
N GLN A 264 28.69 1.18 -20.67
CA GLN A 264 27.58 2.13 -20.59
C GLN A 264 26.27 1.50 -21.09
N LEU A 265 26.33 0.81 -22.23
CA LEU A 265 25.17 0.10 -22.79
C LEU A 265 24.66 -1.00 -21.86
N TRP A 266 25.56 -1.72 -21.19
CA TRP A 266 25.18 -2.69 -20.16
C TRP A 266 24.44 -2.01 -19.00
N ARG A 267 24.95 -0.88 -18.49
CA ARG A 267 24.28 -0.10 -17.42
C ARG A 267 22.91 0.43 -17.85
N TYR A 268 22.78 0.91 -19.09
CA TYR A 268 21.48 1.33 -19.64
C TYR A 268 20.50 0.16 -19.67
N GLN A 269 20.93 -1.00 -20.13
CA GLN A 269 20.08 -2.19 -20.19
C GLN A 269 19.62 -2.63 -18.79
N MET A 270 20.54 -2.68 -17.81
CA MET A 270 20.18 -3.05 -16.43
C MET A 270 19.16 -2.07 -15.85
N TYR A 271 19.36 -0.77 -16.03
CA TYR A 271 18.40 0.24 -15.57
C TYR A 271 17.02 0.08 -16.22
N ILE A 272 16.97 -0.21 -17.53
CA ILE A 272 15.71 -0.43 -18.24
C ILE A 272 15.00 -1.70 -17.73
N PHE A 273 15.74 -2.77 -17.42
CA PHE A 273 15.18 -3.96 -16.77
C PHE A 273 14.60 -3.64 -15.38
N ASP A 274 15.33 -2.88 -14.55
CA ASP A 274 14.86 -2.51 -13.21
C ASP A 274 13.62 -1.60 -13.26
N LEU A 275 13.58 -0.68 -14.24
CA LEU A 275 12.44 0.18 -14.48
C LEU A 275 11.22 -0.60 -14.99
N ASP A 276 11.43 -1.58 -15.87
CA ASP A 276 10.36 -2.48 -16.34
C ASP A 276 9.80 -3.34 -15.20
N LEU A 277 10.67 -3.88 -14.33
CA LEU A 277 10.25 -4.58 -13.12
C LEU A 277 9.38 -3.67 -12.24
N THR A 278 9.82 -2.43 -12.01
CA THR A 278 9.08 -1.44 -11.22
C THR A 278 7.72 -1.12 -11.85
N ARG A 279 7.69 -0.94 -13.17
CA ARG A 279 6.48 -0.70 -13.95
C ARG A 279 5.51 -1.87 -13.89
N ALA A 280 5.99 -3.11 -14.01
CA ALA A 280 5.16 -4.30 -13.94
C ALA A 280 4.48 -4.43 -12.57
N LYS A 281 5.23 -4.19 -11.47
CA LYS A 281 4.67 -4.11 -10.12
C LYS A 281 3.63 -2.98 -9.99
N ALA A 282 3.89 -1.82 -10.58
CA ALA A 282 2.95 -0.69 -10.56
C ALA A 282 1.68 -1.00 -11.36
N LYS A 283 1.77 -1.68 -12.51
CA LYS A 283 0.60 -2.11 -13.30
C LYS A 283 -0.27 -3.10 -12.53
N PHE A 284 0.36 -4.03 -11.81
CA PHE A 284 -0.36 -4.91 -10.91
C PHE A 284 -1.05 -4.13 -9.78
N ALA A 285 -0.35 -3.16 -9.18
CA ALA A 285 -0.93 -2.29 -8.15
C ALA A 285 -2.16 -1.53 -8.66
N GLU A 286 -2.12 -0.96 -9.87
CA GLU A 286 -3.28 -0.33 -10.51
C GLU A 286 -4.46 -1.32 -10.65
N LEU A 287 -4.18 -2.57 -11.03
CA LEU A 287 -5.21 -3.59 -11.23
C LEU A 287 -5.94 -3.97 -9.93
N VAL A 288 -5.21 -4.07 -8.81
CA VAL A 288 -5.74 -4.47 -7.49
C VAL A 288 -6.10 -3.29 -6.58
N ASN A 289 -5.97 -2.04 -7.04
CA ASN A 289 -6.04 -0.84 -6.19
C ASN A 289 -5.03 -0.87 -5.03
N GLY A 290 -3.81 -1.32 -5.33
CA GLY A 290 -2.70 -1.38 -4.40
C GLY A 290 -2.18 0.00 -4.02
N VAL A 291 -1.80 0.17 -2.75
CA VAL A 291 -1.25 1.41 -2.21
C VAL A 291 0.04 1.12 -1.43
N LEU A 292 0.84 2.17 -1.19
CA LEU A 292 1.94 2.12 -0.25
C LEU A 292 1.43 2.42 1.16
N PRO A 293 1.29 1.42 2.06
CA PRO A 293 0.94 1.68 3.45
C PRO A 293 2.10 2.38 4.16
N LYS A 294 1.83 2.93 5.35
CA LYS A 294 2.89 3.48 6.21
C LYS A 294 3.80 2.34 6.66
N ILE A 295 5.05 2.34 6.20
CA ILE A 295 6.05 1.41 6.68
C ILE A 295 6.64 1.94 7.99
N ASN A 296 6.67 1.10 9.01
CA ASN A 296 7.15 1.47 10.33
C ASN A 296 8.20 0.50 10.86
N ARG A 297 8.99 0.96 11.84
CA ARG A 297 9.99 0.16 12.56
C ARG A 297 9.55 -0.20 13.98
N HIS A 298 8.35 0.22 14.41
CA HIS A 298 7.83 -0.02 15.75
C HIS A 298 6.78 -1.15 15.74
N ARG A 299 7.19 -2.36 15.32
CA ARG A 299 6.47 -3.66 15.38
C ARG A 299 4.93 -3.61 15.44
N THR A 300 4.34 -2.80 14.58
CA THR A 300 2.91 -2.54 14.54
C THR A 300 2.41 -2.86 13.15
N LEU A 301 1.55 -3.86 13.06
CA LEU A 301 0.81 -4.19 11.85
C LEU A 301 -0.64 -3.77 12.06
N LYS A 302 -1.13 -2.84 11.27
CA LYS A 302 -2.50 -2.34 11.30
C LYS A 302 -3.06 -2.32 9.89
N LEU A 303 -3.81 -3.36 9.56
CA LEU A 303 -4.47 -3.49 8.27
C LEU A 303 -5.88 -2.91 8.37
N ARG A 304 -6.19 -1.96 7.48
CA ARG A 304 -7.51 -1.37 7.33
C ARG A 304 -8.01 -1.66 5.93
N GLU A 305 -9.22 -2.18 5.86
CA GLU A 305 -9.90 -2.54 4.60
C GLU A 305 -8.97 -3.32 3.64
N ALA A 306 -8.29 -4.35 4.16
CA ALA A 306 -7.35 -5.15 3.40
C ALA A 306 -8.07 -6.22 2.56
N PHE A 307 -7.71 -6.34 1.30
CA PHE A 307 -8.26 -7.33 0.37
C PHE A 307 -7.24 -8.42 0.04
N HIS A 308 -7.70 -9.64 -0.16
CA HIS A 308 -6.86 -10.68 -0.75
C HIS A 308 -6.71 -10.42 -2.25
N PRO A 309 -5.50 -10.17 -2.78
CA PRO A 309 -5.31 -9.70 -4.16
C PRO A 309 -5.83 -10.70 -5.21
N LEU A 310 -5.51 -11.99 -5.09
CA LEU A 310 -5.98 -13.00 -6.05
C LEU A 310 -7.50 -13.17 -6.04
N LEU A 311 -8.11 -13.20 -4.85
CA LEU A 311 -9.56 -13.25 -4.69
C LEU A 311 -10.22 -11.98 -5.25
N PHE A 312 -9.60 -10.82 -5.06
CA PHE A 312 -10.06 -9.54 -5.60
C PHE A 312 -10.13 -9.59 -7.12
N LEU A 313 -9.07 -10.05 -7.79
CA LEU A 313 -9.04 -10.21 -9.25
C LEU A 313 -10.11 -11.18 -9.74
N ARG A 314 -10.19 -12.37 -9.13
CA ARG A 314 -11.17 -13.39 -9.51
C ARG A 314 -12.61 -12.88 -9.34
N ASN A 315 -12.95 -12.36 -8.16
CA ASN A 315 -14.30 -11.88 -7.89
C ASN A 315 -14.67 -10.67 -8.76
N LYS A 316 -13.72 -9.79 -9.08
CA LYS A 316 -13.93 -8.67 -10.01
C LYS A 316 -14.25 -9.19 -11.43
N SER A 317 -13.56 -10.22 -11.90
CA SER A 317 -13.86 -10.84 -13.21
C SER A 317 -15.22 -11.55 -13.25
N GLU A 318 -15.65 -12.11 -12.12
CA GLU A 318 -16.93 -12.82 -11.99
C GLU A 318 -18.10 -11.91 -11.54
N ASN A 319 -17.90 -10.60 -11.40
CA ASN A 319 -18.86 -9.65 -10.83
C ASN A 319 -19.43 -10.07 -9.46
N LYS A 320 -18.59 -10.67 -8.61
CA LYS A 320 -18.93 -11.06 -7.24
C LYS A 320 -18.48 -10.00 -6.24
N THR A 321 -19.26 -9.80 -5.19
CA THR A 321 -18.90 -8.95 -4.06
C THR A 321 -17.67 -9.51 -3.34
N ILE A 322 -16.75 -8.65 -2.94
CA ILE A 322 -15.61 -8.99 -2.08
C ILE A 322 -15.66 -8.12 -0.83
N PHE A 323 -15.31 -8.72 0.30
CA PHE A 323 -15.34 -8.07 1.61
C PHE A 323 -13.91 -7.88 2.12
N PRO A 324 -13.53 -6.68 2.57
CA PRO A 324 -12.21 -6.46 3.13
C PRO A 324 -12.13 -6.90 4.60
N GLN A 325 -10.91 -7.16 5.06
CA GLN A 325 -10.62 -7.46 6.46
C GLN A 325 -9.84 -6.32 7.13
N SER A 326 -10.11 -6.09 8.40
CA SER A 326 -9.37 -5.12 9.22
C SER A 326 -8.90 -5.78 10.50
N LEU A 327 -7.61 -5.66 10.81
CA LEU A 327 -7.00 -6.22 12.01
C LEU A 327 -5.74 -5.48 12.43
N SER A 328 -5.34 -5.66 13.69
CA SER A 328 -4.16 -5.04 14.23
C SER A 328 -3.37 -6.01 15.10
N LEU A 329 -2.09 -6.20 14.77
CA LEU A 329 -1.11 -6.84 15.62
C LEU A 329 -0.12 -5.80 16.17
N THR A 330 0.11 -5.82 17.47
CA THR A 330 1.00 -4.89 18.18
C THR A 330 1.71 -5.63 19.30
N ASP A 331 2.71 -5.01 19.95
CA ASP A 331 3.35 -5.59 21.14
C ASP A 331 2.34 -5.90 22.28
N HIS A 332 1.20 -5.20 22.33
CA HIS A 332 0.10 -5.41 23.28
C HIS A 332 -1.04 -6.29 22.75
N ASN A 333 -0.95 -6.73 21.49
CA ASN A 333 -1.92 -7.62 20.86
C ASN A 333 -1.20 -8.44 19.78
N ARG A 334 -0.40 -9.41 20.22
CA ARG A 334 0.51 -10.17 19.33
C ARG A 334 -0.16 -11.39 18.72
N ILE A 335 -1.15 -11.95 19.39
CA ILE A 335 -1.83 -13.17 18.97
C ILE A 335 -3.31 -12.89 18.73
N ILE A 336 -3.80 -13.21 17.53
CA ILE A 336 -5.22 -13.18 17.20
C ILE A 336 -5.70 -14.62 16.98
N CYS A 337 -6.71 -15.03 17.74
CA CYS A 337 -7.35 -16.33 17.59
C CYS A 337 -8.70 -16.18 16.88
N ILE A 338 -8.78 -16.60 15.63
CA ILE A 338 -9.98 -16.51 14.79
C ILE A 338 -10.82 -17.78 14.96
N SER A 339 -12.06 -17.60 15.36
CA SER A 339 -13.05 -18.67 15.51
C SER A 339 -14.32 -18.38 14.69
N GLY A 340 -15.17 -19.40 14.54
CA GLY A 340 -16.40 -19.35 13.74
C GLY A 340 -16.47 -20.45 12.67
N PRO A 341 -17.52 -20.46 11.84
CA PRO A 341 -17.79 -21.55 10.89
C PRO A 341 -16.71 -21.67 9.79
N ASN A 342 -16.49 -22.88 9.25
CA ASN A 342 -15.44 -23.14 8.23
C ASN A 342 -15.61 -22.31 6.96
N ALA A 343 -16.85 -22.14 6.51
CA ALA A 343 -17.18 -21.30 5.37
C ALA A 343 -17.17 -19.78 5.68
N GLY A 344 -16.73 -19.35 6.87
CA GLY A 344 -16.72 -17.95 7.31
C GLY A 344 -15.58 -17.10 6.77
N GLY A 345 -14.56 -17.70 6.12
CA GLY A 345 -13.42 -16.98 5.56
C GLY A 345 -12.19 -16.87 6.48
N LYS A 346 -12.08 -17.72 7.51
CA LYS A 346 -10.95 -17.74 8.46
C LYS A 346 -9.60 -17.91 7.74
N SER A 347 -9.44 -19.00 6.97
CA SER A 347 -8.21 -19.32 6.23
C SER A 347 -7.85 -18.24 5.20
N ILE A 348 -8.84 -17.66 4.52
CA ILE A 348 -8.64 -16.55 3.57
C ILE A 348 -8.06 -15.32 4.29
N THR A 349 -8.49 -15.06 5.53
CA THR A 349 -7.97 -13.94 6.31
C THR A 349 -6.50 -14.15 6.68
N LEU A 350 -6.10 -15.37 7.06
CA LEU A 350 -4.69 -15.71 7.30
C LEU A 350 -3.86 -15.52 6.03
N LYS A 351 -4.31 -16.10 4.91
CA LYS A 351 -3.65 -15.95 3.61
C LYS A 351 -3.55 -14.49 3.18
N THR A 352 -4.58 -13.68 3.44
CA THR A 352 -4.55 -12.24 3.16
C THR A 352 -3.41 -11.58 3.90
N VAL A 353 -3.30 -11.76 5.22
CA VAL A 353 -2.22 -11.12 6.00
C VAL A 353 -0.85 -11.57 5.53
N GLY A 354 -0.64 -12.88 5.36
CA GLY A 354 0.64 -13.44 4.92
C GLY A 354 1.04 -12.97 3.53
N LEU A 355 0.11 -13.02 2.57
CA LEU A 355 0.38 -12.61 1.19
C LEU A 355 0.67 -11.11 1.11
N LEU A 356 -0.08 -10.25 1.82
CA LEU A 356 0.20 -8.83 1.88
C LEU A 356 1.57 -8.53 2.51
N GLN A 357 1.98 -9.31 3.52
CA GLN A 357 3.30 -9.19 4.12
C GLN A 357 4.42 -9.56 3.13
N LEU A 358 4.25 -10.65 2.37
CA LEU A 358 5.19 -11.04 1.32
C LEU A 358 5.28 -10.01 0.19
N MET A 359 4.15 -9.42 -0.17
CA MET A 359 4.09 -8.35 -1.16
C MET A 359 4.94 -7.15 -0.75
N ILE A 360 4.72 -6.60 0.46
CA ILE A 360 5.49 -5.42 0.88
C ILE A 360 6.99 -5.70 0.98
N GLN A 361 7.37 -6.88 1.50
CA GLN A 361 8.78 -7.25 1.63
C GLN A 361 9.41 -7.63 0.28
N SER A 362 8.61 -7.82 -0.78
CA SER A 362 9.09 -8.05 -2.15
C SER A 362 8.98 -6.79 -3.04
N GLY A 363 8.67 -5.63 -2.43
CA GLY A 363 8.54 -4.36 -3.15
C GLY A 363 7.25 -4.21 -3.94
N ILE A 364 6.19 -4.96 -3.62
CA ILE A 364 4.90 -4.96 -4.30
C ILE A 364 3.87 -4.23 -3.42
N LEU A 365 3.11 -3.30 -4.02
CA LEU A 365 2.09 -2.52 -3.30
C LEU A 365 0.86 -3.36 -2.98
N VAL A 366 0.19 -3.05 -1.87
CA VAL A 366 -0.85 -3.91 -1.28
C VAL A 366 -2.25 -3.29 -1.35
N PRO A 367 -3.30 -4.05 -1.67
CA PRO A 367 -4.68 -3.56 -1.72
C PRO A 367 -5.27 -3.36 -0.31
N THR A 368 -4.95 -2.22 0.29
CA THR A 368 -5.40 -1.83 1.63
C THR A 368 -5.77 -0.34 1.65
N HIS A 369 -6.39 0.13 2.72
CA HIS A 369 -6.59 1.56 2.92
C HIS A 369 -5.24 2.27 3.17
N PRO A 370 -4.97 3.49 2.63
CA PRO A 370 -3.69 4.21 2.79
C PRO A 370 -3.25 4.50 4.22
N LYS A 371 -4.21 4.55 5.15
CA LYS A 371 -3.97 4.69 6.61
C LYS A 371 -3.55 3.37 7.30
N SER A 372 -3.38 2.29 6.55
CA SER A 372 -2.79 1.06 7.06
C SER A 372 -1.32 1.26 7.39
N GLU A 373 -0.84 0.50 8.34
CA GLU A 373 0.53 0.55 8.83
C GLU A 373 1.09 -0.87 8.85
N MET A 374 2.31 -1.07 8.34
CA MET A 374 2.93 -2.39 8.29
C MET A 374 4.41 -2.27 8.67
N PHE A 375 4.94 -3.30 9.31
CA PHE A 375 6.38 -3.44 9.60
C PHE A 375 6.87 -4.75 8.98
N PHE A 376 8.18 -4.93 8.92
CA PHE A 376 8.76 -6.14 8.32
C PHE A 376 9.10 -7.16 9.40
N PHE A 377 8.76 -8.41 9.12
CA PHE A 377 9.10 -9.57 9.94
C PHE A 377 10.37 -10.22 9.39
N ASP A 378 11.18 -10.76 10.29
CA ASP A 378 12.36 -11.53 9.91
C ASP A 378 11.98 -12.91 9.40
N LYS A 379 10.89 -13.47 9.92
CA LYS A 379 10.39 -14.82 9.61
C LYS A 379 8.87 -14.79 9.41
N ILE A 380 8.39 -15.48 8.38
CA ILE A 380 7.00 -15.92 8.28
C ILE A 380 7.03 -17.44 8.23
N MET A 381 6.21 -18.07 9.06
CA MET A 381 6.06 -19.52 9.07
C MET A 381 4.58 -19.85 9.04
N THR A 382 4.19 -20.79 8.18
CA THR A 382 2.78 -21.14 8.01
C THR A 382 2.51 -22.59 8.35
N ASP A 383 1.27 -22.90 8.69
CA ASP A 383 0.73 -24.26 8.72
C ASP A 383 -0.70 -24.16 8.17
N ILE A 384 -0.80 -23.99 6.85
CA ILE A 384 -2.05 -23.71 6.15
C ILE A 384 -2.31 -24.80 5.10
N GLY A 385 -3.49 -25.42 5.17
CA GLY A 385 -3.96 -26.39 4.18
C GLY A 385 -3.78 -27.85 4.56
N ASP A 386 -4.24 -28.72 3.66
CA ASP A 386 -4.13 -30.17 3.77
C ASP A 386 -2.85 -30.63 3.06
N ASN A 387 -1.76 -30.83 3.81
CA ASN A 387 -0.56 -31.50 3.29
C ASN A 387 -0.84 -33.00 3.08
N GLN A 388 -1.62 -33.31 2.04
CA GLN A 388 -1.84 -34.65 1.51
C GLN A 388 -1.05 -34.83 0.22
N SER A 389 0.29 -34.78 0.30
CA SER A 389 1.11 -35.33 -0.77
C SER A 389 1.15 -36.85 -0.61
N ILE A 390 0.71 -37.59 -1.64
CA ILE A 390 0.86 -39.06 -1.75
C ILE A 390 2.33 -39.50 -1.54
N GLU A 391 3.28 -38.59 -1.79
CA GLU A 391 4.73 -38.79 -1.65
C GLU A 391 5.23 -38.82 -0.19
N ASN A 392 4.47 -38.26 0.76
CA ASN A 392 4.79 -38.35 2.18
C ASN A 392 3.98 -39.51 2.78
N HIS A 393 4.62 -40.66 3.01
CA HIS A 393 4.06 -41.85 3.67
C HIS A 393 3.59 -41.62 5.14
N LEU A 394 3.36 -40.37 5.56
CA LEU A 394 2.95 -39.96 6.90
C LEU A 394 1.46 -39.62 6.95
N SER A 395 0.82 -39.88 8.08
CA SER A 395 -0.53 -39.37 8.34
C SER A 395 -0.53 -37.83 8.38
N THR A 396 -1.63 -37.19 7.96
CA THR A 396 -1.81 -35.72 7.95
C THR A 396 -1.41 -35.08 9.28
N TYR A 397 -1.73 -35.74 10.40
CA TYR A 397 -1.36 -35.30 11.74
C TYR A 397 0.15 -35.32 12.01
N SER A 398 0.84 -36.39 11.60
CA SER A 398 2.29 -36.50 11.80
C SER A 398 3.06 -35.46 10.99
N SER A 399 2.56 -35.13 9.79
CA SER A 399 3.12 -34.05 8.96
C SER A 399 2.98 -32.69 9.64
N ARG A 400 1.76 -32.37 10.14
CA ARG A 400 1.50 -31.14 10.90
C ARG A 400 2.35 -31.03 12.16
N LEU A 401 2.49 -32.10 12.95
CA LEU A 401 3.37 -32.11 14.12
C LEU A 401 4.84 -31.92 13.77
N LYS A 402 5.31 -32.50 12.66
CA LYS A 402 6.68 -32.29 12.18
C LYS A 402 6.90 -30.83 11.79
N LYS A 403 5.94 -30.20 11.09
CA LYS A 403 5.98 -28.78 10.73
C LYS A 403 5.98 -27.90 11.97
N MET A 404 5.05 -28.15 12.91
CA MET A 404 4.99 -27.47 14.21
C MET A 404 6.29 -27.59 15.01
N GLY A 405 6.92 -28.77 15.02
CA GLY A 405 8.22 -28.97 15.64
C GLY A 405 9.33 -28.12 14.99
N GLY A 406 9.23 -27.85 13.69
CA GLY A 406 10.07 -26.86 12.98
C GLY A 406 9.81 -25.44 13.44
N ILE A 407 8.54 -25.03 13.48
CA ILE A 407 8.11 -23.71 13.96
C ILE A 407 8.61 -23.44 15.38
N ILE A 408 8.44 -24.39 16.30
CA ILE A 408 8.87 -24.26 17.70
C ILE A 408 10.38 -24.01 17.83
N ARG A 409 11.21 -24.58 16.95
CA ARG A 409 12.68 -24.39 17.00
C ARG A 409 13.11 -22.99 16.57
N GLU A 410 12.40 -22.40 15.61
CA GLU A 410 12.81 -21.15 14.95
C GLU A 410 12.03 -19.92 15.42
N ALA A 411 10.84 -20.09 16.01
CA ALA A 411 9.95 -18.99 16.39
C ALA A 411 10.57 -18.08 17.46
N ASP A 412 10.51 -16.78 17.19
CA ASP A 412 11.00 -15.70 18.04
C ASP A 412 10.08 -14.46 17.97
N ALA A 413 10.51 -13.34 18.54
CA ALA A 413 9.74 -12.10 18.62
C ALA A 413 9.54 -11.38 17.27
N GLU A 414 10.34 -11.71 16.26
CA GLU A 414 10.28 -11.12 14.91
C GLU A 414 9.65 -12.10 13.90
N THR A 415 8.98 -13.14 14.41
CA THR A 415 8.29 -14.16 13.62
C THR A 415 6.79 -13.90 13.56
N LEU A 416 6.21 -13.94 12.35
CA LEU A 416 4.78 -14.02 12.11
C LEU A 416 4.36 -15.46 11.81
N LEU A 417 3.52 -16.02 12.68
CA LEU A 417 2.96 -17.36 12.57
C LEU A 417 1.55 -17.29 12.00
N LEU A 418 1.28 -18.07 10.96
CA LEU A 418 -0.07 -18.18 10.36
C LEU A 418 -0.49 -19.64 10.36
N ILE A 419 -1.34 -20.03 11.33
CA ILE A 419 -1.68 -21.44 11.56
C ILE A 419 -3.18 -21.65 11.40
N ASP A 420 -3.56 -22.51 10.45
CA ASP A 420 -4.95 -22.85 10.19
C ASP A 420 -5.35 -24.16 10.88
N GLU A 421 -6.53 -24.18 11.47
CA GLU A 421 -7.07 -25.29 12.26
C GLU A 421 -6.08 -25.78 13.33
N PHE A 422 -5.67 -24.87 14.19
CA PHE A 422 -4.68 -25.12 15.23
C PHE A 422 -5.11 -26.23 16.19
N GLY A 423 -4.31 -27.30 16.24
CA GLY A 423 -4.54 -28.47 17.09
C GLY A 423 -5.34 -29.62 16.46
N THR A 424 -5.79 -29.49 15.20
CA THR A 424 -6.63 -30.54 14.57
C THR A 424 -5.82 -31.72 14.02
N GLY A 425 -6.49 -32.85 13.79
CA GLY A 425 -5.91 -34.06 13.18
C GLY A 425 -5.71 -35.26 14.12
N SER A 426 -6.07 -35.13 15.40
CA SER A 426 -6.02 -36.22 16.39
C SER A 426 -7.26 -36.20 17.28
N ASP A 427 -7.22 -36.99 18.35
CA ASP A 427 -8.21 -36.98 19.43
C ASP A 427 -8.46 -35.52 19.91
N PRO A 428 -9.72 -35.05 19.95
CA PRO A 428 -10.04 -33.68 20.31
C PRO A 428 -9.53 -33.24 21.69
N GLU A 429 -9.51 -34.14 22.68
CA GLU A 429 -9.06 -33.80 24.04
C GLU A 429 -7.54 -33.64 24.08
N LEU A 430 -6.81 -34.61 23.52
CA LEU A 430 -5.35 -34.58 23.49
C LEU A 430 -4.81 -33.50 22.55
N GLY A 431 -5.46 -33.31 21.39
CA GLY A 431 -5.11 -32.29 20.41
C GLY A 431 -5.32 -30.87 20.95
N GLY A 432 -6.43 -30.65 21.67
CA GLY A 432 -6.71 -29.38 22.34
C GLY A 432 -5.67 -29.02 23.39
N ALA A 433 -5.29 -29.96 24.26
CA ALA A 433 -4.30 -29.72 25.31
C ALA A 433 -2.89 -29.44 24.74
N LEU A 434 -2.51 -30.16 23.68
CA LEU A 434 -1.21 -29.94 23.03
C LEU A 434 -1.14 -28.56 22.33
N ALA A 435 -2.23 -28.17 21.65
CA ALA A 435 -2.31 -26.87 21.00
C ALA A 435 -2.26 -25.72 22.00
N GLU A 436 -2.91 -25.86 23.16
CA GLU A 436 -2.79 -24.92 24.27
C GLU A 436 -1.34 -24.75 24.74
N SER A 437 -0.60 -25.84 24.95
CA SER A 437 0.83 -25.76 25.30
C SER A 437 1.68 -25.07 24.22
N PHE A 438 1.37 -25.28 22.94
CA PHE A 438 2.05 -24.60 21.84
C PHE A 438 1.73 -23.10 21.80
N LEU A 439 0.48 -22.72 22.05
CA LEU A 439 0.07 -21.32 22.14
C LEU A 439 0.84 -20.59 23.25
N GLU A 440 0.91 -21.18 24.44
CA GLU A 440 1.67 -20.63 25.57
C GLU A 440 3.15 -20.45 25.22
N PHE A 441 3.75 -21.44 24.57
CA PHE A 441 5.14 -21.34 24.09
C PHE A 441 5.34 -20.16 23.15
N PHE A 442 4.48 -19.98 22.14
CA PHE A 442 4.58 -18.85 21.20
C PHE A 442 4.30 -17.50 21.89
N TYR A 443 3.38 -17.48 22.86
CA TYR A 443 3.11 -16.32 23.67
C TYR A 443 4.35 -15.88 24.45
N ASP A 444 5.03 -16.82 25.12
CA ASP A 444 6.26 -16.58 25.90
C ASP A 444 7.44 -16.16 25.03
N LYS A 445 7.54 -16.71 23.81
CA LYS A 445 8.55 -16.31 22.81
C LYS A 445 8.35 -14.91 22.25
N LYS A 446 7.27 -14.25 22.62
CA LYS A 446 6.87 -12.95 22.10
C LYS A 446 6.56 -12.93 20.60
N SER A 447 6.28 -14.08 20.00
CA SER A 447 5.96 -14.18 18.58
C SER A 447 4.63 -13.52 18.24
N PHE A 448 4.49 -13.13 16.98
CA PHE A 448 3.22 -12.68 16.42
C PHE A 448 2.51 -13.87 15.80
N ALA A 449 1.21 -14.01 16.01
CA ALA A 449 0.46 -15.14 15.49
C ALA A 449 -0.97 -14.77 15.08
N ILE A 450 -1.41 -15.32 13.96
CA ILE A 450 -2.84 -15.41 13.62
C ILE A 450 -3.16 -16.89 13.49
N ILE A 451 -4.02 -17.36 14.38
CA ILE A 451 -4.39 -18.77 14.44
C ILE A 451 -5.89 -18.91 14.19
N THR A 452 -6.32 -19.98 13.53
CA THR A 452 -7.74 -20.35 13.49
C THR A 452 -7.97 -21.57 14.36
N THR A 453 -9.09 -21.62 15.08
CA THR A 453 -9.41 -22.78 15.91
C THR A 453 -10.90 -23.07 16.01
N HIS A 454 -11.17 -24.33 16.32
CA HIS A 454 -12.48 -24.87 16.70
C HIS A 454 -12.54 -25.26 18.17
N TYR A 455 -11.41 -25.26 18.88
CA TYR A 455 -11.34 -25.75 20.24
C TYR A 455 -11.69 -24.67 21.25
N THR A 456 -12.62 -25.00 22.16
CA THR A 456 -13.10 -24.08 23.19
C THR A 456 -12.02 -23.76 24.24
N ASN A 457 -11.14 -24.71 24.60
CA ASN A 457 -10.05 -24.45 25.56
C ASN A 457 -9.09 -23.37 25.06
N ILE A 458 -8.76 -23.36 23.76
CA ILE A 458 -7.90 -22.33 23.16
C ILE A 458 -8.56 -20.94 23.23
N LYS A 459 -9.87 -20.84 22.98
CA LYS A 459 -10.61 -19.57 23.11
C LYS A 459 -10.53 -19.03 24.55
N LEU A 460 -10.61 -19.91 25.55
CA LEU A 460 -10.52 -19.56 26.97
C LEU A 460 -9.12 -19.09 27.35
N VAL A 461 -8.08 -19.81 26.95
CA VAL A 461 -6.68 -19.45 27.24
C VAL A 461 -6.33 -18.09 26.63
N VAL A 462 -6.74 -17.84 25.38
CA VAL A 462 -6.54 -16.54 24.72
C VAL A 462 -7.20 -15.39 25.49
N GLU A 463 -8.33 -15.63 26.15
CA GLU A 463 -9.03 -14.63 26.96
C GLU A 463 -8.27 -14.26 28.25
N GLU A 464 -7.51 -15.20 28.80
CA GLU A 464 -6.71 -14.99 30.02
C GLU A 464 -5.38 -14.30 29.72
N LEU A 465 -4.91 -14.35 28.48
CA LEU A 465 -3.62 -13.82 28.04
C LEU A 465 -3.71 -12.32 27.65
N PRO A 466 -3.04 -11.39 28.37
CA PRO A 466 -3.20 -9.95 28.15
C PRO A 466 -2.79 -9.40 26.78
N ASN A 467 -1.96 -10.14 26.03
CA ASN A 467 -1.43 -9.73 24.73
C ASN A 467 -1.93 -10.63 23.59
N ALA A 468 -3.03 -11.33 23.84
CA ALA A 468 -3.73 -12.16 22.87
C ALA A 468 -5.20 -11.73 22.83
N GLN A 469 -5.85 -11.94 21.70
CA GLN A 469 -7.24 -11.52 21.52
C GLN A 469 -8.02 -12.52 20.67
N ASN A 470 -9.23 -12.83 21.11
CA ASN A 470 -10.18 -13.60 20.33
C ASN A 470 -10.74 -12.74 19.19
N ALA A 471 -11.03 -13.37 18.05
CA ALA A 471 -11.76 -12.76 16.96
C ALA A 471 -12.76 -13.77 16.36
N ALA A 472 -13.86 -13.26 15.83
CA ALA A 472 -14.97 -14.04 15.30
C ALA A 472 -15.24 -13.67 13.85
N MET A 473 -15.43 -14.68 13.01
CA MET A 473 -16.05 -14.47 11.69
C MET A 473 -17.56 -14.35 11.84
N LEU A 474 -18.10 -13.21 11.42
CA LEU A 474 -19.52 -12.94 11.55
C LEU A 474 -20.35 -13.80 10.59
N PHE A 475 -21.46 -14.28 11.14
CA PHE A 475 -22.40 -15.16 10.48
C PHE A 475 -23.81 -14.65 10.74
N ASN A 476 -24.62 -14.54 9.70
CA ASN A 476 -25.99 -14.09 9.83
C ASN A 476 -26.88 -15.26 10.28
N GLU A 477 -27.46 -15.16 11.48
CA GLU A 477 -28.31 -16.21 12.06
C GLU A 477 -29.66 -16.37 11.33
N GLU A 478 -30.16 -15.33 10.67
CA GLU A 478 -31.44 -15.38 9.95
C GLU A 478 -31.28 -16.01 8.56
N THR A 479 -30.25 -15.59 7.81
CA THR A 479 -30.03 -16.07 6.43
C THR A 479 -29.14 -17.31 6.36
N LEU A 480 -28.46 -17.66 7.46
CA LEU A 480 -27.44 -18.71 7.51
C LEU A 480 -26.31 -18.47 6.49
N GLU A 481 -25.94 -17.20 6.29
CA GLU A 481 -24.88 -16.80 5.37
C GLU A 481 -23.67 -16.21 6.11
N PRO A 482 -22.44 -16.58 5.70
CA PRO A 482 -21.25 -15.91 6.19
C PRO A 482 -21.24 -14.44 5.74
N MET A 483 -20.96 -13.53 6.67
CA MET A 483 -20.84 -12.09 6.37
C MET A 483 -19.42 -11.72 5.91
N TYR A 484 -18.48 -12.67 5.99
CA TYR A 484 -17.05 -12.50 5.65
C TYR A 484 -16.40 -11.29 6.34
N LYS A 485 -16.89 -10.93 7.52
CA LYS A 485 -16.41 -9.80 8.31
C LYS A 485 -15.80 -10.33 9.60
N LEU A 486 -14.55 -9.98 9.83
CA LEU A 486 -13.86 -10.26 11.10
C LEU A 486 -14.28 -9.23 12.16
N GLU A 487 -14.71 -9.71 13.32
CA GLU A 487 -14.91 -8.89 14.52
C GLU A 487 -13.88 -9.27 15.58
N ILE A 488 -13.16 -8.27 16.08
CA ILE A 488 -12.05 -8.45 17.03
C ILE A 488 -12.58 -8.25 18.46
N GLY A 489 -12.09 -9.06 19.39
CA GLY A 489 -12.42 -9.00 20.82
C GLY A 489 -13.49 -10.00 21.25
N GLN A 490 -14.00 -10.84 20.35
CA GLN A 490 -15.04 -11.83 20.66
C GLN A 490 -14.69 -13.18 20.02
N ALA A 491 -15.03 -14.29 20.68
CA ALA A 491 -14.97 -15.59 20.03
C ALA A 491 -16.28 -15.91 19.29
N GLY A 492 -16.16 -16.65 18.19
CA GLY A 492 -17.28 -17.11 17.39
C GLY A 492 -17.85 -18.44 17.86
N SER A 493 -19.16 -18.59 17.70
CA SER A 493 -19.88 -19.85 17.88
C SER A 493 -19.67 -20.81 16.70
N SER A 494 -19.75 -22.11 16.99
CA SER A 494 -19.80 -23.16 15.96
C SER A 494 -21.22 -23.34 15.42
N PHE A 495 -21.47 -22.95 14.16
CA PHE A 495 -22.77 -23.06 13.49
C PHE A 495 -22.94 -24.37 12.69
N THR A 496 -22.41 -25.48 13.20
CA THR A 496 -22.30 -26.74 12.46
C THR A 496 -23.66 -27.28 12.01
N PHE A 497 -24.69 -27.17 12.85
CA PHE A 497 -26.02 -27.71 12.54
C PHE A 497 -26.81 -26.82 11.57
N GLU A 498 -26.63 -25.51 11.67
CA GLU A 498 -27.25 -24.50 10.82
C GLU A 498 -26.66 -24.60 9.40
N VAL A 499 -25.35 -24.80 9.28
CA VAL A 499 -24.68 -25.09 8.00
C VAL A 499 -25.17 -26.41 7.42
N ALA A 500 -25.38 -27.46 8.24
CA ALA A 500 -25.95 -28.73 7.78
C ALA A 500 -27.38 -28.56 7.23
N GLU A 501 -28.22 -27.76 7.89
CA GLU A 501 -29.58 -27.45 7.42
C GLU A 501 -29.56 -26.73 6.06
N LYS A 502 -28.66 -25.75 5.89
CA LYS A 502 -28.47 -25.06 4.60
C LYS A 502 -28.03 -26.00 3.48
N ASN A 503 -27.19 -26.98 3.79
CA ASN A 503 -26.78 -28.02 2.85
C ASN A 503 -27.85 -29.10 2.62
N LYS A 504 -29.11 -28.81 2.99
CA LYS A 504 -30.28 -29.66 2.76
C LYS A 504 -30.20 -31.03 3.45
N ILE A 505 -29.43 -31.13 4.53
CA ILE A 505 -29.44 -32.33 5.38
C ILE A 505 -30.81 -32.41 6.08
N PRO A 506 -31.51 -33.55 6.03
CA PRO A 506 -32.83 -33.69 6.63
C PRO A 506 -32.85 -33.36 8.14
N ARG A 507 -33.84 -32.57 8.57
CA ARG A 507 -33.99 -32.12 9.96
C ARG A 507 -34.02 -33.24 11.00
N PHE A 508 -34.53 -34.42 10.65
CA PHE A 508 -34.55 -35.56 11.57
C PHE A 508 -33.14 -36.09 11.89
N ILE A 509 -32.20 -36.03 10.92
CA ILE A 509 -30.80 -36.40 11.12
C ILE A 509 -30.12 -35.36 12.01
N ILE A 510 -30.34 -34.06 11.72
CA ILE A 510 -29.82 -32.96 12.53
C ILE A 510 -30.32 -33.06 13.98
N HIS A 511 -31.61 -33.34 14.18
CA HIS A 511 -32.18 -33.52 15.51
C HIS A 511 -31.61 -34.75 16.24
N SER A 512 -31.40 -35.85 15.52
CA SER A 512 -30.72 -37.03 16.07
C SER A 512 -29.27 -36.71 16.48
N ALA A 513 -28.54 -35.96 15.67
CA ALA A 513 -27.18 -35.53 15.96
C ALA A 513 -27.13 -34.57 17.17
N LYS A 514 -28.05 -33.59 17.27
CA LYS A 514 -28.17 -32.69 18.43
C LYS A 514 -28.39 -33.43 19.74
N LYS A 515 -29.08 -34.58 19.74
CA LYS A 515 -29.26 -35.43 20.93
C LYS A 515 -28.02 -36.24 21.34
N LYS A 516 -27.08 -36.44 20.41
CA LYS A 516 -25.84 -37.21 20.65
C LYS A 516 -24.69 -36.34 21.15
N VAL A 517 -24.73 -35.03 20.92
CA VAL A 517 -23.74 -34.11 21.47
C VAL A 517 -24.08 -33.88 22.94
N GLU A 518 -23.06 -33.97 23.81
CA GLU A 518 -23.24 -33.70 25.24
C GLU A 518 -23.81 -32.29 25.45
N HIS A 519 -24.86 -32.22 26.27
CA HIS A 519 -25.59 -30.98 26.51
C HIS A 519 -24.71 -29.90 27.14
N ASP A 520 -23.67 -30.32 27.87
CA ASP A 520 -22.73 -29.45 28.60
C ASP A 520 -21.75 -28.75 27.65
N ILE A 521 -21.24 -29.43 26.62
CA ILE A 521 -20.30 -28.84 25.64
C ILE A 521 -20.98 -27.73 24.82
N VAL A 522 -22.21 -27.98 24.34
CA VAL A 522 -22.96 -27.00 23.54
C VAL A 522 -23.41 -25.80 24.38
N ASN A 523 -23.80 -26.03 25.63
CA ASN A 523 -24.18 -24.95 26.54
C ASN A 523 -22.95 -24.12 26.94
N LEU A 524 -21.81 -24.75 27.20
CA LEU A 524 -20.57 -24.06 27.56
C LEU A 524 -20.10 -23.13 26.44
N ASP A 525 -20.02 -23.61 25.19
CA ASP A 525 -19.57 -22.80 24.05
C ASP A 525 -20.51 -21.60 23.81
N LYS A 526 -21.83 -21.78 23.97
CA LYS A 526 -22.82 -20.69 23.90
C LYS A 526 -22.70 -19.69 25.05
N THR A 527 -22.50 -20.16 26.27
CA THR A 527 -22.35 -19.30 27.44
C THR A 527 -21.06 -18.50 27.37
N ILE A 528 -19.96 -19.11 26.90
CA ILE A 528 -18.67 -18.41 26.68
C ILE A 528 -18.84 -17.29 25.68
N VAL A 529 -19.43 -17.57 24.50
CA VAL A 529 -19.64 -16.55 23.47
C VAL A 529 -20.51 -15.41 23.98
N LYS A 530 -21.59 -15.71 24.69
CA LYS A 530 -22.47 -14.68 25.25
C LYS A 530 -21.79 -13.82 26.32
N LEU A 531 -21.03 -14.45 27.22
CA LEU A 531 -20.26 -13.72 28.24
C LEU A 531 -19.18 -12.83 27.62
N GLN A 532 -18.51 -13.30 26.56
CA GLN A 532 -17.52 -12.52 25.83
C GLN A 532 -18.16 -11.33 25.11
N GLN A 533 -19.33 -11.51 24.49
CA GLN A 533 -20.10 -10.42 23.90
C GLN A 533 -20.46 -9.35 24.94
N GLU A 534 -21.03 -9.75 26.07
CA GLU A 534 -21.39 -8.82 27.15
C GLU A 534 -20.15 -8.10 27.71
N LYS A 535 -19.02 -8.80 27.91
CA LYS A 535 -17.76 -8.20 28.36
C LYS A 535 -17.22 -7.20 27.34
N TYR A 536 -17.20 -7.54 26.06
CA TYR A 536 -16.73 -6.65 25.00
C TYR A 536 -17.60 -5.40 24.87
N GLU A 537 -18.93 -5.53 24.95
CA GLU A 537 -19.83 -4.37 24.98
C GLU A 537 -19.54 -3.46 26.16
N VAL A 538 -19.31 -4.03 27.35
CA VAL A 538 -18.94 -3.27 28.56
C VAL A 538 -17.58 -2.58 28.40
N GLU A 539 -16.57 -3.24 27.84
CA GLU A 539 -15.26 -2.64 27.57
C GLU A 539 -15.36 -1.51 26.56
N LYS A 540 -16.08 -1.72 25.45
CA LYS A 540 -16.32 -0.70 24.43
C LYS A 540 -16.99 0.52 25.02
N LEU A 541 -18.05 0.33 25.82
CA LEU A 541 -18.74 1.41 26.53
C LEU A 541 -17.82 2.13 27.51
N LYS A 542 -16.90 1.43 28.19
CA LYS A 542 -15.90 2.04 29.07
C LYS A 542 -14.91 2.91 28.29
N THR A 543 -14.39 2.44 27.16
CA THR A 543 -13.51 3.24 26.29
C THR A 543 -14.22 4.47 25.73
N ASP A 544 -15.44 4.31 25.22
CA ASP A 544 -16.26 5.42 24.71
C ASP A 544 -16.55 6.45 25.82
N LEU A 545 -16.79 6.00 27.05
CA LEU A 545 -16.95 6.88 28.22
C LEU A 545 -15.66 7.60 28.59
N ALA A 546 -14.50 6.92 28.52
CA ALA A 546 -13.21 7.52 28.81
C ALA A 546 -12.86 8.63 27.80
N GLU A 547 -13.00 8.35 26.50
CA GLU A 547 -12.77 9.35 25.43
C GLU A 547 -13.73 10.54 25.56
N ARG A 548 -15.01 10.29 25.86
CA ARG A 548 -15.98 11.36 26.12
C ARG A 548 -15.60 12.20 27.32
N LYS A 549 -15.10 11.59 28.39
CA LYS A 549 -14.68 12.28 29.61
C LYS A 549 -13.47 13.18 29.32
N GLU A 550 -12.48 12.67 28.61
CA GLU A 550 -11.30 13.44 28.17
C GLU A 550 -11.71 14.60 27.26
N SER A 551 -12.59 14.37 26.27
CA SER A 551 -13.11 15.44 25.42
C SER A 551 -13.88 16.51 26.19
N VAL A 552 -14.59 16.15 27.27
CA VAL A 552 -15.27 17.10 28.15
C VAL A 552 -14.27 17.91 28.98
N GLU A 553 -13.22 17.28 29.48
CA GLU A 553 -12.12 17.96 30.19
C GLU A 553 -11.38 18.94 29.27
N ASP A 554 -11.04 18.54 28.05
CA ASP A 554 -10.43 19.42 27.04
C ASP A 554 -11.31 20.62 26.67
N LYS A 555 -12.62 20.39 26.48
CA LYS A 555 -13.58 21.47 26.22
C LYS A 555 -13.68 22.42 27.40
N ARG A 556 -13.65 21.89 28.63
CA ARG A 556 -13.66 22.69 29.86
C ARG A 556 -12.41 23.55 29.99
N ASP A 557 -11.23 22.99 29.71
CA ASP A 557 -9.96 23.73 29.73
C ASP A 557 -9.91 24.82 28.66
N ASN A 558 -10.42 24.53 27.45
CA ASN A 558 -10.56 25.52 26.40
C ASN A 558 -11.55 26.63 26.75
N LEU A 559 -12.68 26.30 27.37
CA LEU A 559 -13.63 27.29 27.88
C LEU A 559 -13.02 28.15 28.98
N GLN A 560 -12.21 27.57 29.86
CA GLN A 560 -11.51 28.31 30.91
C GLN A 560 -10.49 29.29 30.32
N LYS A 561 -9.67 28.85 29.36
CA LYS A 561 -8.73 29.72 28.62
C LYS A 561 -9.47 30.84 27.87
N LEU A 562 -10.58 30.53 27.21
CA LEU A 562 -11.38 31.52 26.49
C LEU A 562 -11.99 32.55 27.47
N ASN A 563 -12.46 32.09 28.63
CA ASN A 563 -13.00 32.97 29.66
C ASN A 563 -11.90 33.89 30.25
N GLU A 564 -10.69 33.37 30.48
CA GLU A 564 -9.53 34.19 30.88
C GLU A 564 -9.18 35.23 29.82
N GLN A 565 -9.20 34.87 28.54
CA GLN A 565 -8.99 35.81 27.43
C GLN A 565 -10.08 36.89 27.36
N LEU A 566 -11.35 36.50 27.55
CA LEU A 566 -12.48 37.42 27.62
C LEU A 566 -12.33 38.39 28.80
N GLN A 567 -11.91 37.89 29.96
CA GLN A 567 -11.64 38.71 31.14
C GLN A 567 -10.48 39.69 30.90
N GLN A 568 -9.39 39.26 30.26
CA GLN A 568 -8.30 40.15 29.86
C GLN A 568 -8.77 41.22 28.88
N LYS A 569 -9.59 40.86 27.89
CA LYS A 569 -10.17 41.83 26.94
C LYS A 569 -11.08 42.82 27.65
N LEU A 570 -11.95 42.37 28.55
CA LEU A 570 -12.82 43.24 29.36
C LEU A 570 -12.02 44.19 30.24
N PHE A 571 -10.96 43.69 30.88
CA PHE A 571 -10.06 44.51 31.69
C PHE A 571 -9.35 45.58 30.83
N ASN A 572 -8.82 45.19 29.67
CA ASN A 572 -8.19 46.12 28.75
C ASN A 572 -9.18 47.16 28.24
N PHE A 573 -10.42 46.75 27.95
CA PHE A 573 -11.49 47.65 27.51
C PHE A 573 -11.88 48.64 28.62
N GLN A 574 -12.02 48.19 29.87
CA GLN A 574 -12.23 49.08 31.01
C GLN A 574 -11.09 50.07 31.21
N LYS A 575 -9.83 49.62 31.08
CA LYS A 575 -8.66 50.49 31.18
C LYS A 575 -8.66 51.57 30.09
N LEU A 576 -8.96 51.19 28.84
CA LEU A 576 -9.14 52.12 27.72
C LEU A 576 -10.26 53.13 27.99
N TYR A 577 -11.40 52.66 28.49
CA TYR A 577 -12.55 53.51 28.80
C TYR A 577 -12.24 54.51 29.93
N GLU A 578 -11.56 54.08 30.99
CA GLU A 578 -11.09 54.97 32.06
C GLU A 578 -10.09 56.01 31.54
N ASP A 579 -9.16 55.61 30.66
CA ASP A 579 -8.19 56.52 30.04
C ASP A 579 -8.86 57.56 29.12
N GLU A 580 -9.86 57.17 28.34
CA GLU A 580 -10.65 58.11 27.52
C GLU A 580 -11.47 59.07 28.39
N HIS A 581 -12.19 58.55 29.39
CA HIS A 581 -12.95 59.39 30.30
C HIS A 581 -12.05 60.37 31.05
N ARG A 582 -10.84 59.95 31.41
CA ARG A 582 -9.83 60.80 32.02
C ARG A 582 -9.38 61.90 31.07
N LYS A 583 -9.09 61.58 29.80
CA LYS A 583 -8.73 62.59 28.78
C LYS A 583 -9.85 63.61 28.58
N LEU A 584 -11.10 63.16 28.58
CA LEU A 584 -12.28 64.03 28.52
C LEU A 584 -12.38 64.96 29.74
N GLN A 585 -12.24 64.43 30.96
CA GLN A 585 -12.25 65.25 32.18
C GLN A 585 -11.07 66.23 32.27
N PHE A 586 -9.92 65.85 31.72
CA PHE A 586 -8.77 66.75 31.61
C PHE A 586 -9.04 67.85 30.58
N GLY A 587 -9.64 67.50 29.43
CA GLY A 587 -10.10 68.43 28.41
C GLY A 587 -11.07 69.47 28.99
N THR A 588 -12.11 69.06 29.70
CA THR A 588 -13.08 69.99 30.33
C THR A 588 -12.46 70.86 31.41
N LYS A 589 -11.46 70.35 32.17
CA LYS A 589 -10.70 71.17 33.13
C LYS A 589 -9.82 72.20 32.44
N ILE A 590 -9.15 71.84 31.35
CA ILE A 590 -8.40 72.80 30.53
C ILE A 590 -9.34 73.84 29.93
N GLU A 591 -10.51 73.45 29.47
CA GLU A 591 -11.51 74.35 28.91
C GLU A 591 -12.02 75.34 29.98
N SER A 592 -12.31 74.84 31.20
CA SER A 592 -12.66 75.70 32.34
C SER A 592 -11.52 76.65 32.75
N PHE A 593 -10.26 76.23 32.56
CA PHE A 593 -9.07 77.03 32.80
C PHE A 593 -8.91 78.12 31.74
N ILE A 594 -9.11 77.80 30.46
CA ILE A 594 -9.12 78.75 29.34
C ILE A 594 -10.21 79.80 29.58
N ASP A 595 -11.43 79.38 29.93
CA ASP A 595 -12.54 80.27 30.25
C ASP A 595 -12.22 81.22 31.43
N SER A 596 -11.54 80.70 32.46
CA SER A 596 -11.13 81.47 33.62
C SER A 596 -10.04 82.50 33.30
N TYR A 597 -9.17 82.22 32.33
CA TYR A 597 -8.14 83.13 31.84
C TYR A 597 -8.73 84.25 30.98
N VAL A 598 -9.66 83.91 30.08
CA VAL A 598 -10.35 84.89 29.22
C VAL A 598 -11.22 85.86 30.04
N LYS A 599 -11.79 85.41 31.17
CA LYS A 599 -12.61 86.24 32.08
C LYS A 599 -11.82 87.17 33.02
N GLY A 600 -10.51 87.33 32.85
CA GLY A 600 -9.74 88.39 33.50
C GLY A 600 -9.26 88.13 34.94
N LYS A 601 -9.11 86.85 35.35
CA LYS A 601 -8.42 86.52 36.62
C LYS A 601 -6.94 86.94 36.61
N SER A 602 -6.39 87.25 37.78
CA SER A 602 -4.99 87.67 37.95
C SER A 602 -4.02 86.59 37.42
N ARG A 603 -2.95 87.02 36.72
CA ARG A 603 -1.94 86.12 36.11
C ARG A 603 -1.29 85.17 37.13
N LYS A 604 -1.19 85.59 38.41
CA LYS A 604 -0.63 84.78 39.50
C LYS A 604 -1.54 83.62 39.90
N ASP A 605 -2.85 83.85 39.99
CA ASP A 605 -3.80 82.82 40.42
C ASP A 605 -4.04 81.79 39.32
N VAL A 606 -4.06 82.24 38.06
CA VAL A 606 -4.13 81.33 36.90
C VAL A 606 -2.91 80.42 36.84
N VAL A 607 -1.69 80.95 37.00
CA VAL A 607 -0.47 80.13 37.02
C VAL A 607 -0.47 79.15 38.20
N LYS A 608 -0.98 79.56 39.37
CA LYS A 608 -1.12 78.68 40.54
C LYS A 608 -2.09 77.51 40.29
N ASP A 609 -3.24 77.77 39.67
CA ASP A 609 -4.21 76.73 39.33
C ASP A 609 -3.66 75.78 38.24
N PHE A 610 -2.91 76.30 37.27
CA PHE A 610 -2.26 75.49 36.24
C PHE A 610 -1.14 74.60 36.80
N VAL A 611 -0.29 75.16 37.67
CA VAL A 611 0.75 74.40 38.39
C VAL A 611 0.12 73.32 39.25
N LYS A 612 -1.03 73.58 39.89
CA LYS A 612 -1.76 72.59 40.68
C LYS A 612 -2.31 71.44 39.82
N ILE A 613 -2.80 71.73 38.61
CA ILE A 613 -3.24 70.72 37.64
C ILE A 613 -2.04 69.89 37.15
N LEU A 614 -0.91 70.54 36.84
CA LEU A 614 0.34 69.90 36.41
C LEU A 614 0.97 69.04 37.51
N GLU A 615 0.98 69.49 38.76
CA GLU A 615 1.46 68.71 39.90
C GLU A 615 0.56 67.49 40.14
N GLN A 616 -0.77 67.63 40.01
CA GLN A 616 -1.69 66.49 40.08
C GLN A 616 -1.47 65.48 38.94
N GLU A 617 -1.17 65.92 37.72
CA GLU A 617 -0.79 65.06 36.59
C GLU A 617 0.57 64.37 36.82
N LYS A 618 1.57 65.11 37.32
CA LYS A 618 2.94 64.64 37.58
C LYS A 618 2.98 63.60 38.70
N PHE A 619 2.30 63.84 39.82
CA PHE A 619 2.19 62.86 40.91
C PHE A 619 1.47 61.57 40.47
N ARG A 620 0.51 61.67 39.55
CA ARG A 620 -0.26 60.50 39.06
C ARG A 620 0.46 59.71 37.98
N LYS A 621 1.26 60.33 37.11
CA LYS A 621 2.14 59.62 36.15
C LYS A 621 3.28 58.86 36.84
N ILE A 622 3.81 59.40 37.93
CA ILE A 622 4.90 58.78 38.70
C ILE A 622 4.36 57.72 39.70
N GLY A 623 3.13 57.88 40.18
CA GLY A 623 2.45 56.89 41.04
C GLY A 623 1.82 55.69 40.31
N ALA A 624 1.71 55.73 38.98
CA ALA A 624 1.05 54.70 38.18
C ALA A 624 1.73 53.32 38.30
N ASP A 625 3.07 53.26 38.41
CA ASP A 625 3.81 51.98 38.44
C ASP A 625 3.67 51.18 39.74
N LYS A 626 3.36 51.83 40.89
CA LYS A 626 3.26 51.16 42.19
C LYS A 626 1.84 50.83 42.64
N ASP A 627 0.83 51.55 42.12
CA ASP A 627 -0.58 51.30 42.43
C ASP A 627 -1.27 50.37 41.42
N GLU A 628 -0.68 50.14 40.23
CA GLU A 628 -1.22 49.21 39.22
C GLU A 628 -1.28 47.77 39.76
N THR A 629 -0.24 47.32 40.46
CA THR A 629 -0.18 45.97 41.07
C THR A 629 -1.16 45.80 42.23
N LYS A 630 -1.39 46.85 43.04
CA LYS A 630 -2.38 46.82 44.13
C LYS A 630 -3.82 46.94 43.64
N ARG A 631 -4.09 47.75 42.60
CA ARG A 631 -5.42 47.82 41.98
C ARG A 631 -5.74 46.58 41.15
N LEU A 632 -4.77 45.97 40.47
CA LEU A 632 -4.91 44.65 39.83
C LEU A 632 -5.32 43.56 40.84
N GLN A 633 -4.78 43.58 42.06
CA GLN A 633 -5.20 42.66 43.13
C GLN A 633 -6.60 42.96 43.69
N VAL A 634 -6.96 44.24 43.83
CA VAL A 634 -8.28 44.66 44.37
C VAL A 634 -9.40 44.47 43.33
N VAL A 635 -9.13 44.69 42.04
CA VAL A 635 -10.06 44.43 40.94
C VAL A 635 -10.17 42.93 40.67
N LYS A 636 -9.06 42.16 40.71
CA LYS A 636 -9.14 40.69 40.76
C LYS A 636 -10.03 40.24 41.91
N ARG A 637 -9.83 40.73 43.15
CA ARG A 637 -10.67 40.41 44.32
C ARG A 637 -12.13 40.84 44.18
N LYS A 638 -12.41 42.04 43.65
CA LYS A 638 -13.79 42.53 43.44
C LYS A 638 -14.51 41.77 42.34
N ILE A 639 -13.81 41.32 41.30
CA ILE A 639 -14.36 40.48 40.22
C ILE A 639 -14.51 39.03 40.71
N THR A 640 -13.61 38.51 41.55
CA THR A 640 -13.83 37.21 42.25
C THR A 640 -15.03 37.30 43.19
N GLN A 641 -15.29 38.46 43.80
CA GLN A 641 -16.49 38.72 44.62
C GLN A 641 -17.77 38.94 43.78
N GLN A 642 -17.69 39.52 42.57
CA GLN A 642 -18.84 39.66 41.67
C GLN A 642 -19.18 38.35 40.94
N LEU A 643 -18.20 37.49 40.67
CA LEU A 643 -18.39 36.11 40.18
C LEU A 643 -18.95 35.17 41.26
N LYS A 644 -18.96 35.56 42.54
CA LYS A 644 -19.73 34.89 43.61
C LYS A 644 -21.25 35.18 43.55
N LYS A 645 -21.73 35.88 42.51
CA LYS A 645 -23.16 36.01 42.17
C LYS A 645 -23.54 35.18 40.94
N GLU A 646 -23.06 33.94 40.84
CA GLU A 646 -23.83 32.84 40.26
C GLU A 646 -23.87 31.70 41.28
N GLU A 647 -24.90 31.80 42.12
CA GLU A 647 -25.27 30.91 43.21
C GLU A 647 -25.81 29.57 42.70
N VAL A 648 -24.95 28.66 42.21
CA VAL A 648 -25.37 27.27 42.00
C VAL A 648 -24.33 26.28 42.55
N ILE A 649 -23.03 26.51 42.38
CA ILE A 649 -22.00 25.49 42.71
C ILE A 649 -21.61 25.48 44.20
N GLU A 650 -21.42 26.66 44.84
CA GLU A 650 -21.15 26.73 46.30
C GLU A 650 -22.40 26.32 47.11
N LYS A 651 -23.62 26.65 46.64
CA LYS A 651 -24.84 26.15 47.28
C LYS A 651 -24.98 24.64 47.12
N ILE A 652 -24.68 24.02 45.97
CA ILE A 652 -24.79 22.56 45.81
C ILE A 652 -23.73 21.82 46.63
N THR A 653 -22.50 22.32 46.71
CA THR A 653 -21.44 21.68 47.51
C THR A 653 -21.69 21.85 49.01
N GLU A 654 -22.01 23.05 49.50
CA GLU A 654 -22.38 23.23 50.92
C GLU A 654 -23.71 22.53 51.28
N THR A 655 -24.67 22.44 50.36
CA THR A 655 -25.92 21.71 50.59
C THR A 655 -25.68 20.21 50.55
N ASN A 656 -24.82 19.69 49.68
CA ASN A 656 -24.43 18.28 49.65
C ASN A 656 -23.61 17.90 50.88
N GLU A 657 -22.68 18.74 51.32
CA GLU A 657 -21.92 18.53 52.57
C GLU A 657 -22.85 18.56 53.79
N LYS A 658 -23.78 19.53 53.86
CA LYS A 658 -24.81 19.55 54.92
C LYS A 658 -25.79 18.38 54.83
N ILE A 659 -26.13 17.90 53.63
CA ILE A 659 -26.96 16.70 53.42
C ILE A 659 -26.18 15.44 53.81
N GLU A 660 -24.89 15.34 53.52
CA GLU A 660 -24.04 14.22 53.92
C GLU A 660 -23.80 14.21 55.42
N GLU A 661 -23.56 15.36 56.05
CA GLU A 661 -23.50 15.47 57.51
C GLU A 661 -24.83 15.07 58.14
N LYS A 662 -25.95 15.54 57.60
CA LYS A 662 -27.29 15.15 58.07
C LYS A 662 -27.58 13.67 57.85
N ARG A 663 -27.15 13.09 56.72
CA ARG A 663 -27.27 11.64 56.42
C ARG A 663 -26.38 10.81 57.34
N LYS A 664 -25.17 11.26 57.69
CA LYS A 664 -24.29 10.58 58.65
C LYS A 664 -24.89 10.59 60.05
N VAL A 665 -25.47 11.72 60.48
CA VAL A 665 -26.16 11.84 61.77
C VAL A 665 -27.42 10.97 61.79
N ASP A 666 -28.26 11.02 60.76
CA ASP A 666 -29.46 10.17 60.66
C ASP A 666 -29.09 8.68 60.62
N ARG A 667 -28.09 8.29 59.82
CA ARG A 667 -27.56 6.91 59.76
C ARG A 667 -27.13 6.41 61.13
N ALA A 668 -26.41 7.21 61.91
CA ALA A 668 -25.99 6.82 63.26
C ALA A 668 -27.17 6.56 64.21
N VAL A 669 -28.31 7.24 64.02
CA VAL A 669 -29.49 7.09 64.89
C VAL A 669 -30.23 5.78 64.63
N TRP A 670 -30.32 5.36 63.36
CA TRP A 670 -31.06 4.16 62.97
C TRP A 670 -30.20 2.93 62.65
N MET A 671 -28.88 3.05 62.55
CA MET A 671 -28.02 1.89 62.28
C MET A 671 -27.80 1.07 63.56
N LYS A 672 -28.78 0.24 63.91
CA LYS A 672 -28.76 -0.68 65.06
C LYS A 672 -29.10 -2.10 64.64
N GLU A 673 -28.60 -3.08 65.39
CA GLU A 673 -28.95 -4.49 65.19
C GLU A 673 -30.46 -4.70 65.33
N GLY A 674 -31.04 -5.52 64.44
CA GLY A 674 -32.48 -5.78 64.34
C GLY A 674 -33.25 -4.84 63.40
N GLN A 675 -32.62 -3.79 62.86
CA GLN A 675 -33.29 -2.82 62.01
C GLN A 675 -33.42 -3.30 60.55
N ARG A 676 -34.57 -3.03 59.92
CA ARG A 676 -34.81 -3.34 58.50
C ARG A 676 -34.16 -2.28 57.60
N VAL A 677 -33.36 -2.74 56.64
CA VAL A 677 -32.58 -1.90 55.73
C VAL A 677 -32.60 -2.48 54.33
N ARG A 678 -32.32 -1.62 53.34
CA ARG A 678 -32.04 -2.05 51.96
C ARG A 678 -30.75 -1.40 51.46
N ILE A 679 -30.18 -1.97 50.40
CA ILE A 679 -29.09 -1.32 49.66
C ILE A 679 -29.67 -0.18 48.83
N THR A 680 -28.99 0.95 48.80
CA THR A 680 -29.37 2.10 47.96
C THR A 680 -29.52 1.67 46.50
N GLY A 681 -30.72 1.81 45.93
CA GLY A 681 -31.03 1.37 44.56
C GLY A 681 -31.52 -0.08 44.41
N SER A 682 -31.53 -0.88 45.48
CA SER A 682 -32.07 -2.24 45.48
C SER A 682 -33.53 -2.30 45.98
N THR A 683 -34.28 -3.31 45.55
CA THR A 683 -35.63 -3.62 46.04
C THR A 683 -35.64 -4.62 47.20
N SER A 684 -34.51 -5.29 47.47
CA SER A 684 -34.42 -6.34 48.48
C SER A 684 -34.27 -5.76 49.89
N VAL A 685 -35.09 -6.26 50.83
CA VAL A 685 -35.12 -5.84 52.23
C VAL A 685 -34.46 -6.88 53.12
N GLY A 686 -33.47 -6.48 53.92
CA GLY A 686 -32.83 -7.34 54.90
C GLY A 686 -32.82 -6.71 56.29
N THR A 687 -32.39 -7.47 57.30
CA THR A 687 -32.23 -7.02 58.69
C THR A 687 -30.77 -6.93 59.07
N ILE A 688 -30.38 -5.85 59.76
CA ILE A 688 -29.02 -5.71 60.30
C ILE A 688 -28.82 -6.75 61.41
N GLU A 689 -27.82 -7.61 61.25
CA GLU A 689 -27.48 -8.62 62.24
C GLU A 689 -26.24 -8.24 63.06
N LYS A 690 -25.24 -7.61 62.42
CA LYS A 690 -24.00 -7.20 63.10
C LYS A 690 -23.37 -6.00 62.42
N ILE A 691 -22.87 -5.05 63.21
CA ILE A 691 -22.17 -3.85 62.73
C ILE A 691 -20.70 -3.93 63.16
N SER A 692 -19.76 -3.84 62.21
CA SER A 692 -18.31 -3.85 62.47
C SER A 692 -17.62 -2.69 61.75
N ARG A 693 -17.27 -1.64 62.50
CA ARG A 693 -16.67 -0.40 62.00
C ARG A 693 -17.46 0.19 60.82
N ASN A 694 -17.03 -0.08 59.58
CA ASN A 694 -17.63 0.45 58.35
C ASN A 694 -18.46 -0.58 57.57
N LYS A 695 -18.48 -1.85 58.00
CA LYS A 695 -19.22 -2.93 57.34
C LYS A 695 -20.37 -3.43 58.19
N VAL A 696 -21.52 -3.63 57.55
CA VAL A 696 -22.77 -4.08 58.17
C VAL A 696 -23.17 -5.39 57.55
N THR A 697 -23.37 -6.41 58.39
CA THR A 697 -23.88 -7.71 57.95
C THR A 697 -25.39 -7.64 57.90
N VAL A 698 -25.96 -7.73 56.69
CA VAL A 698 -27.39 -7.71 56.43
C VAL A 698 -27.86 -9.12 56.08
N ASN A 699 -28.89 -9.58 56.76
CA ASN A 699 -29.51 -10.88 56.58
C ASN A 699 -30.81 -10.74 55.77
N TYR A 700 -30.88 -11.39 54.62
CA TYR A 700 -32.06 -11.39 53.73
C TYR A 700 -32.95 -12.63 53.93
N GLY A 701 -32.71 -13.42 54.99
CA GLY A 701 -33.39 -14.68 55.29
C GLY A 701 -32.67 -15.88 54.66
N THR A 702 -32.44 -15.86 53.35
CA THR A 702 -31.79 -16.97 52.61
C THR A 702 -30.26 -16.90 52.58
N PHE A 703 -29.69 -15.70 52.70
CA PHE A 703 -28.24 -15.49 52.74
C PHE A 703 -27.89 -14.21 53.51
N LYS A 704 -26.62 -14.09 53.91
CA LYS A 704 -26.06 -12.94 54.63
C LYS A 704 -24.97 -12.29 53.79
N THR A 705 -24.97 -10.95 53.71
CA THR A 705 -23.97 -10.19 52.96
C THR A 705 -23.40 -9.07 53.83
N MET A 706 -22.09 -8.82 53.71
CA MET A 706 -21.45 -7.65 54.31
C MET A 706 -21.46 -6.48 53.31
N ILE A 707 -22.09 -5.39 53.69
CA ILE A 707 -22.26 -4.19 52.87
C ILE A 707 -21.63 -3.01 53.61
N ASP A 708 -21.06 -2.06 52.90
CA ASP A 708 -20.56 -0.85 53.53
C ASP A 708 -21.73 -0.03 54.12
N ALA A 709 -21.54 0.51 55.31
CA ALA A 709 -22.56 1.25 56.04
C ALA A 709 -23.15 2.41 55.23
N ASP A 710 -22.36 2.96 54.30
CA ASP A 710 -22.74 4.09 53.47
C ASP A 710 -23.64 3.76 52.28
N GLU A 711 -23.81 2.47 51.99
CA GLU A 711 -24.66 1.96 50.89
C GLU A 711 -26.02 1.47 51.39
N LEU A 712 -26.34 1.67 52.68
CA LEU A 712 -27.59 1.24 53.29
C LEU A 712 -28.57 2.39 53.52
N GLU A 713 -29.85 2.11 53.30
CA GLU A 713 -30.99 2.99 53.58
C GLU A 713 -31.98 2.29 54.52
N ARG A 714 -32.54 3.06 55.46
CA ARG A 714 -33.62 2.61 56.35
C ARG A 714 -34.92 2.47 55.56
N ILE A 715 -35.68 1.42 55.88
CA ILE A 715 -37.05 1.20 55.39
C ILE A 715 -38.07 1.78 56.37
#